data_AF-A0A059ZZ15-F1
#
_entry.id   AF-A0A059ZZ15-F1
#
_cell.length_a   1.000
_cell.length_b   1.000
_cell.length_c   1.000
_cell.angle_alpha   90.00
_cell.angle_beta   90.00
_cell.angle_gamma   90.00
#
_symmetry.space_group_name_H-M   'P 1'
#
loop_
_entity.id
_entity.type
_entity.pdbx_description
1 polymer ?
#
loop_
_entity_poly.entity_id
_entity_poly.type
_entity_poly.pdbx_seq_one_letter_code
_entity_poly.pdbx_strand_id
1 'polypeptide(L)'
;MSETITVFEDHSKQRIEYSTCYMCACRCGIKVTVENNNIRFIQGNREHPTNRGVLCAKGSAGIMKQNSPAKLHHPLLRKPGTARGAGEFVPISWNEALDMLTKRLQHIRSTDPNRLAFFTGRDQMQALTGLWAQQFGTLNWAAHGGFCSVNMAAGGLYMMPFAFWEFGDPDWDRTKYFMLWGVAEDHASNPIKIALEGLKRRGAKFVAVNPARTGYQAIADEWVAIRPGTDGLLALSMVHVLLKHELFDWDFLIRYTNAPFLVIQHPGHSDDGLFWRTESGEPYAWDMCQKTFVTGTDAGIAPSLLGDYQTPDGKTVKTVFSVLAEKYLDEAYAPERVAETTGVPAETIERLALEMAHVAFEETIEIACEWTDWAGRKHDRFIGRPVSMYAMRGVSAHSNGFQSARAIHLLQILLGTIDCPGGFCAKPPYPKPVPPPIKPAQHSAPNTPLKSSPLGYPTAPEDLVIDEQGRPKRIDKAFSWESPLAIQGLLHMVITNAHNYDPYRIDTLMLFMANMAWNSSMNTAEIQKMLVAKDPEDGEYRIPFIVVSDAFHSEMVNFADLVLPDTTYLERYDTLSMLDRPISETDAVCDSIRHPILEPNRDVRAWQEVLVDLAGRLGFPAFVNAKGEPRYKGYKDFIVYYEKEPGIGFLSGWRGEKGDQHLRGAPNPKQWEAYIEHKSFFQYHLPMSLRYFRSANKDYLEFAVEAGYIPEAKPILIELYSEPLQKFRLAGLGLYDGPQPKDPVDRERLATYFDPLPIWYEPLEQQRVDAEEYPFFAVNQRPMMMYHSWDSQNAWLRQIIAQNYLYMNRERGEQMGIKDQSWVWVESHNGKIRVQVKLIEGCQHNTVWTWNAIGKQSGAWGLTPDAPEATRGFLMNHLISELLPDKQGERRLTNSDPITGQAAWYDLRVRVYPAAPGEEGVWPTFPTIKPLPEEPKQPDRLRYHTHNPVNLKS
;
A
#
# COMPACT_ATOMS: atom_id res chain seq x y z
N MET A 1 62.02 -23.05 -14.62
CA MET A 1 61.04 -22.25 -13.85
C MET A 1 60.09 -21.66 -14.87
N SER A 2 58.89 -22.24 -15.04
CA SER A 2 57.89 -21.66 -15.94
C SER A 2 57.14 -20.58 -15.19
N GLU A 3 57.25 -19.33 -15.64
CA GLU A 3 56.46 -18.22 -15.13
C GLU A 3 54.98 -18.52 -15.32
N THR A 4 54.27 -18.80 -14.23
CA THR A 4 52.81 -18.82 -14.20
C THR A 4 52.33 -17.37 -14.38
N ILE A 5 52.15 -16.96 -15.63
CA ILE A 5 51.52 -15.67 -15.95
C ILE A 5 50.14 -15.66 -15.29
N THR A 6 49.90 -14.69 -14.40
CA THR A 6 48.59 -14.44 -13.84
C THR A 6 47.63 -14.12 -14.98
N VAL A 7 46.73 -15.05 -15.30
CA VAL A 7 45.67 -14.80 -16.28
C VAL A 7 44.60 -13.96 -15.60
N PHE A 8 44.53 -12.67 -15.97
CA PHE A 8 43.44 -11.79 -15.56
C PHE A 8 42.12 -12.19 -16.23
N GLU A 9 41.00 -11.90 -15.57
CA GLU A 9 39.65 -12.14 -16.12
C GLU A 9 39.48 -11.38 -17.45
N ASP A 10 39.02 -12.07 -18.49
CA ASP A 10 38.77 -11.46 -19.81
C ASP A 10 37.46 -10.65 -19.77
N HIS A 11 37.59 -9.35 -19.53
CA HIS A 11 36.43 -8.46 -19.47
C HIS A 11 35.81 -8.16 -20.85
N SER A 12 36.41 -8.59 -21.97
CA SER A 12 35.89 -8.31 -23.31
C SER A 12 34.53 -8.93 -23.59
N LYS A 13 34.15 -9.96 -22.83
CA LYS A 13 32.86 -10.66 -22.91
C LYS A 13 31.79 -10.10 -21.97
N GLN A 14 32.15 -9.10 -21.16
CA GLN A 14 31.23 -8.47 -20.22
C GLN A 14 30.54 -7.28 -20.88
N ARG A 15 29.23 -7.19 -20.68
CA ARG A 15 28.44 -5.99 -21.01
C ARG A 15 27.80 -5.41 -19.76
N ILE A 16 27.53 -4.13 -19.79
CA ILE A 16 26.89 -3.40 -18.69
C ILE A 16 25.51 -2.99 -19.16
N GLU A 17 24.50 -3.39 -18.40
CA GLU A 17 23.11 -3.01 -18.62
C GLU A 17 22.57 -2.23 -17.41
N TYR A 18 21.52 -1.43 -17.62
CA TYR A 18 20.85 -0.67 -16.56
C TYR A 18 19.37 -1.02 -16.53
N SER A 19 18.80 -1.18 -15.34
CA SER A 19 17.37 -1.49 -15.19
C SER A 19 16.90 -1.07 -13.80
N THR A 20 15.68 -1.45 -13.45
CA THR A 20 15.04 -1.10 -12.19
C THR A 20 14.82 -2.35 -11.35
N CYS A 21 15.30 -2.35 -10.10
CA CYS A 21 15.17 -3.46 -9.17
C CYS A 21 13.70 -3.78 -8.87
N TYR A 22 13.36 -5.07 -8.73
CA TYR A 22 12.04 -5.54 -8.31
C TYR A 22 12.11 -6.48 -7.08
N MET A 23 13.13 -6.30 -6.24
CA MET A 23 13.27 -7.05 -5.00
C MET A 23 12.44 -6.46 -3.85
N CYS A 24 11.82 -5.29 -4.04
CA CYS A 24 10.84 -4.68 -3.14
C CYS A 24 10.07 -3.56 -3.86
N ALA A 25 9.26 -2.78 -3.13
CA ALA A 25 8.50 -1.65 -3.66
C ALA A 25 9.34 -0.36 -3.89
N CYS A 26 10.63 -0.34 -3.55
CA CYS A 26 11.47 0.88 -3.64
C CYS A 26 11.94 1.24 -5.05
N ARG A 27 12.00 0.26 -5.97
CA ARG A 27 12.29 0.53 -7.39
C ARG A 27 13.65 1.21 -7.63
N CYS A 28 14.67 0.76 -6.91
CA CYS A 28 16.02 1.29 -7.04
C CYS A 28 16.60 1.00 -8.43
N GLY A 29 17.29 1.97 -9.04
CA GLY A 29 18.06 1.75 -10.25
C GLY A 29 19.25 0.82 -10.01
N ILE A 30 19.47 -0.10 -10.94
CA ILE A 30 20.56 -1.08 -10.90
C ILE A 30 21.43 -1.00 -12.14
N LYS A 31 22.71 -1.28 -11.94
CA LYS A 31 23.73 -1.50 -12.96
C LYS A 31 24.12 -2.97 -12.89
N VAL A 32 23.94 -3.69 -13.99
CA VAL A 32 24.09 -5.14 -14.06
C VAL A 32 25.22 -5.47 -15.02
N THR A 33 26.25 -6.15 -14.52
CA THR A 33 27.30 -6.70 -15.38
C THR A 33 26.89 -8.10 -15.81
N VAL A 34 26.83 -8.32 -17.13
CA VAL A 34 26.39 -9.57 -17.75
C VAL A 34 27.53 -10.18 -18.56
N GLU A 35 27.70 -11.48 -18.45
CA GLU A 35 28.67 -12.27 -19.22
C GLU A 35 27.98 -13.56 -19.70
N ASN A 36 28.00 -13.84 -21.01
CA ASN A 36 27.38 -15.06 -21.59
C ASN A 36 25.94 -15.30 -21.11
N ASN A 37 25.09 -14.26 -21.11
CA ASN A 37 23.70 -14.31 -20.62
C ASN A 37 23.56 -14.69 -19.12
N ASN A 38 24.57 -14.42 -18.30
CA ASN A 38 24.57 -14.65 -16.84
C ASN A 38 25.01 -13.39 -16.07
N ILE A 39 24.51 -13.20 -14.84
CA ILE A 39 24.68 -11.94 -14.08
C ILE A 39 25.95 -11.96 -13.21
N ARG A 40 27.07 -11.39 -13.66
CA ARG A 40 28.34 -11.39 -12.91
C ARG A 40 28.20 -10.73 -11.52
N PHE A 41 27.63 -9.54 -11.46
CA PHE A 41 27.20 -8.88 -10.22
C PHE A 41 26.16 -7.78 -10.49
N ILE A 42 25.45 -7.36 -9.44
CA ILE A 42 24.47 -6.26 -9.47
C ILE A 42 24.92 -5.15 -8.53
N GLN A 43 24.99 -3.93 -9.02
CA GLN A 43 25.30 -2.72 -8.26
C GLN A 43 24.13 -1.73 -8.36
N GLY A 44 24.08 -0.74 -7.46
CA GLY A 44 23.14 0.37 -7.62
C GLY A 44 23.59 1.31 -8.74
N ASN A 45 22.65 1.82 -9.53
CA ASN A 45 22.91 2.89 -10.49
C ASN A 45 23.14 4.21 -9.71
N ARG A 46 24.33 4.79 -9.84
CA ARG A 46 24.73 6.04 -9.14
C ARG A 46 23.94 7.26 -9.59
N GLU A 47 23.44 7.24 -10.81
CA GLU A 47 22.69 8.36 -11.40
C GLU A 47 21.19 8.26 -11.18
N HIS A 48 20.68 7.10 -10.73
CA HIS A 48 19.25 6.92 -10.52
C HIS A 48 18.77 7.73 -9.30
N PRO A 49 17.67 8.51 -9.42
CA PRO A 49 17.28 9.51 -8.43
C PRO A 49 17.00 8.92 -7.04
N THR A 50 16.32 7.77 -7.01
CA THR A 50 15.83 7.13 -5.78
C THR A 50 16.92 6.57 -4.88
N ASN A 51 17.96 5.92 -5.44
CA ASN A 51 18.93 5.19 -4.63
C ASN A 51 20.37 5.70 -4.75
N ARG A 52 20.69 6.54 -5.74
CA ARG A 52 21.99 7.22 -5.87
C ARG A 52 23.19 6.26 -5.71
N GLY A 53 23.06 5.03 -6.23
CA GLY A 53 24.08 3.99 -6.16
C GLY A 53 24.01 3.03 -4.97
N VAL A 54 23.23 3.33 -3.93
CA VAL A 54 23.04 2.43 -2.79
C VAL A 54 22.17 1.24 -3.19
N LEU A 55 22.59 0.03 -2.83
CA LEU A 55 21.83 -1.20 -3.08
C LEU A 55 21.76 -2.03 -1.81
N CYS A 56 20.57 -2.51 -1.46
CA CYS A 56 20.37 -3.33 -0.26
C CYS A 56 20.75 -4.80 -0.52
N ALA A 57 20.85 -5.60 0.55
CA ALA A 57 21.11 -7.03 0.47
C ALA A 57 20.19 -7.76 -0.52
N LYS A 58 18.89 -7.41 -0.52
CA LYS A 58 17.93 -7.97 -1.48
C LYS A 58 18.30 -7.65 -2.93
N GLY A 59 18.59 -6.38 -3.21
CA GLY A 59 18.97 -5.93 -4.55
C GLY A 59 20.23 -6.63 -5.07
N SER A 60 21.27 -6.71 -4.24
CA SER A 60 22.51 -7.42 -4.57
C SER A 60 22.28 -8.93 -4.76
N ALA A 61 21.37 -9.51 -3.99
CA ALA A 61 21.00 -10.91 -4.08
C ALA A 61 20.08 -11.26 -5.26
N GLY A 62 19.72 -10.30 -6.12
CA GLY A 62 18.95 -10.57 -7.35
C GLY A 62 19.54 -11.69 -8.22
N ILE A 63 20.87 -11.90 -8.15
CA ILE A 63 21.59 -12.99 -8.81
C ILE A 63 21.06 -14.36 -8.36
N MET A 64 20.92 -14.57 -7.05
CA MET A 64 20.42 -15.85 -6.53
C MET A 64 18.92 -16.02 -6.73
N LYS A 65 18.18 -14.92 -6.85
CA LYS A 65 16.78 -14.95 -7.28
C LYS A 65 16.66 -15.42 -8.74
N GLN A 66 17.55 -14.95 -9.61
CA GLN A 66 17.63 -15.41 -11.00
C GLN A 66 18.04 -16.87 -11.12
N ASN A 67 18.94 -17.35 -10.25
CA ASN A 67 19.44 -18.73 -10.23
C ASN A 67 18.60 -19.66 -9.35
N SER A 68 17.40 -19.24 -8.98
CA SER A 68 16.52 -20.02 -8.11
C SER A 68 16.12 -21.35 -8.74
N PRO A 69 16.18 -22.48 -8.01
CA PRO A 69 15.61 -23.74 -8.46
C PRO A 69 14.08 -23.71 -8.48
N ALA A 70 13.45 -22.73 -7.82
CA ALA A 70 12.00 -22.64 -7.73
C ALA A 70 11.33 -22.03 -8.97
N LYS A 71 12.08 -21.60 -9.99
CA LYS A 71 11.52 -20.92 -11.16
C LYS A 71 10.62 -21.89 -11.95
N LEU A 72 9.45 -21.43 -12.38
CA LEU A 72 8.55 -22.23 -13.22
C LEU A 72 9.04 -22.29 -14.67
N HIS A 73 8.89 -23.42 -15.38
CA HIS A 73 9.57 -23.61 -16.67
C HIS A 73 8.67 -23.50 -17.91
N HIS A 74 7.39 -23.84 -17.79
CA HIS A 74 6.40 -23.85 -18.88
C HIS A 74 4.98 -23.87 -18.27
N PRO A 75 3.93 -23.59 -19.06
CA PRO A 75 2.55 -23.70 -18.58
C PRO A 75 2.23 -25.09 -18.02
N LEU A 76 1.42 -25.12 -16.96
CA LEU A 76 1.02 -26.35 -16.29
C LEU A 76 -0.50 -26.40 -16.13
N LEU A 77 -1.08 -27.58 -16.38
CA LEU A 77 -2.47 -27.88 -16.11
C LEU A 77 -2.57 -28.91 -15.00
N ARG A 78 -3.46 -28.72 -14.02
CA ARG A 78 -3.73 -29.75 -13.01
C ARG A 78 -4.12 -31.04 -13.71
N LYS A 79 -3.45 -32.14 -13.34
CA LYS A 79 -3.66 -33.45 -13.95
C LYS A 79 -5.12 -33.90 -13.77
N PRO A 80 -5.84 -34.26 -14.84
CA PRO A 80 -7.22 -34.72 -14.73
C PRO A 80 -7.40 -35.87 -13.72
N GLY A 81 -8.48 -35.85 -12.95
CA GLY A 81 -8.78 -36.86 -11.92
C GLY A 81 -8.05 -36.69 -10.58
N THR A 82 -7.15 -35.71 -10.44
CA THR A 82 -6.42 -35.46 -9.20
C THR A 82 -7.10 -34.39 -8.32
N ALA A 83 -6.85 -34.41 -7.02
CA ALA A 83 -7.36 -33.39 -6.11
C ALA A 83 -6.56 -32.08 -6.23
N ARG A 84 -7.21 -30.92 -6.10
CA ARG A 84 -6.54 -29.62 -5.96
C ARG A 84 -5.71 -29.65 -4.67
N GLY A 85 -4.50 -29.08 -4.71
CA GLY A 85 -3.54 -29.18 -3.60
C GLY A 85 -2.71 -30.47 -3.58
N ALA A 86 -2.93 -31.43 -4.50
CA ALA A 86 -2.15 -32.67 -4.55
C ALA A 86 -0.78 -32.54 -5.25
N GLY A 87 -0.51 -31.41 -5.91
CA GLY A 87 0.75 -31.14 -6.63
C GLY A 87 0.93 -31.91 -7.92
N GLU A 88 -0.16 -32.36 -8.54
CA GLU A 88 -0.10 -33.19 -9.73
C GLU A 88 -0.49 -32.39 -10.98
N PHE A 89 0.49 -32.11 -11.82
CA PHE A 89 0.35 -31.31 -13.03
C PHE A 89 0.81 -32.08 -14.28
N VAL A 90 0.40 -31.59 -15.45
CA VAL A 90 0.96 -31.97 -16.74
C VAL A 90 1.46 -30.70 -17.47
N PRO A 91 2.64 -30.75 -18.11
CA PRO A 91 3.09 -29.72 -19.04
C PRO A 91 2.09 -29.51 -20.17
N ILE A 92 1.78 -28.26 -20.50
CA ILE A 92 1.01 -27.89 -21.70
C ILE A 92 1.70 -26.75 -22.45
N SER A 93 1.35 -26.56 -23.73
CA SER A 93 1.87 -25.44 -24.51
C SER A 93 1.19 -24.11 -24.16
N TRP A 94 1.85 -22.98 -24.45
CA TRP A 94 1.21 -21.66 -24.33
C TRP A 94 -0.04 -21.50 -25.18
N ASN A 95 -0.06 -22.07 -26.39
CA ASN A 95 -1.25 -22.00 -27.25
C ASN A 95 -2.43 -22.73 -26.61
N GLU A 96 -2.21 -23.94 -26.08
CA GLU A 96 -3.24 -24.70 -25.38
C GLU A 96 -3.75 -23.96 -24.13
N ALA A 97 -2.82 -23.42 -23.32
CA ALA A 97 -3.16 -22.66 -22.12
C ALA A 97 -4.00 -21.41 -22.45
N LEU A 98 -3.60 -20.64 -23.46
CA LEU A 98 -4.30 -19.41 -23.85
C LEU A 98 -5.61 -19.69 -24.58
N ASP A 99 -5.70 -20.74 -25.40
CA ASP A 99 -6.96 -21.09 -26.07
C ASP A 99 -8.01 -21.57 -25.07
N MET A 100 -7.59 -22.36 -24.07
CA MET A 100 -8.44 -22.78 -22.96
C MET A 100 -8.94 -21.58 -22.16
N LEU A 101 -8.02 -20.71 -21.73
CA LEU A 101 -8.36 -19.53 -20.94
C LEU A 101 -9.22 -18.55 -21.74
N THR A 102 -8.91 -18.30 -23.02
CA THR A 102 -9.69 -17.43 -23.91
C THR A 102 -11.12 -17.93 -24.04
N LYS A 103 -11.34 -19.22 -24.32
CA LYS A 103 -12.70 -19.78 -24.41
C LYS A 103 -13.50 -19.57 -23.12
N ARG A 104 -12.87 -19.84 -21.97
CA ARG A 104 -13.51 -19.67 -20.66
C ARG A 104 -13.86 -18.21 -20.39
N LEU A 105 -12.90 -17.31 -20.57
CA LEU A 105 -13.08 -15.87 -20.38
C LEU A 105 -14.10 -15.27 -21.36
N GLN A 106 -14.13 -15.73 -22.60
CA GLN A 106 -15.11 -15.31 -23.60
C GLN A 106 -16.52 -15.72 -23.18
N HIS A 107 -16.70 -16.94 -22.66
CA HIS A 107 -17.99 -17.39 -22.12
C HIS A 107 -18.45 -16.51 -20.96
N ILE A 108 -17.57 -16.29 -19.96
CA ILE A 108 -17.87 -15.43 -18.81
C ILE A 108 -18.25 -14.03 -19.28
N ARG A 109 -17.43 -13.41 -20.13
CA ARG A 109 -17.69 -12.07 -20.67
C ARG A 109 -19.02 -11.97 -21.42
N SER A 110 -19.39 -13.01 -22.15
CA SER A 110 -20.64 -13.05 -22.93
C SER A 110 -21.91 -13.31 -22.10
N THR A 111 -21.76 -13.70 -20.83
CA THR A 111 -22.87 -14.12 -19.97
C THR A 111 -23.00 -13.24 -18.73
N ASP A 112 -22.01 -13.27 -17.83
CA ASP A 112 -21.94 -12.43 -16.64
C ASP A 112 -20.46 -12.15 -16.32
N PRO A 113 -19.94 -10.98 -16.72
CA PRO A 113 -18.53 -10.64 -16.50
C PRO A 113 -18.12 -10.68 -15.02
N ASN A 114 -19.04 -10.51 -14.07
CA ASN A 114 -18.71 -10.55 -12.65
C ASN A 114 -18.39 -11.97 -12.16
N ARG A 115 -18.63 -13.02 -12.96
CA ARG A 115 -18.16 -14.38 -12.63
C ARG A 115 -16.65 -14.54 -12.73
N LEU A 116 -15.93 -13.55 -13.27
CA LEU A 116 -14.48 -13.46 -13.19
C LEU A 116 -14.06 -12.63 -11.98
N ALA A 117 -13.33 -13.23 -11.05
CA ALA A 117 -12.58 -12.52 -10.01
C ALA A 117 -11.10 -12.42 -10.43
N PHE A 118 -10.59 -11.21 -10.66
CA PHE A 118 -9.22 -10.97 -11.08
C PHE A 118 -8.48 -10.11 -10.05
N PHE A 119 -7.65 -10.75 -9.22
CA PHE A 119 -6.95 -10.07 -8.14
C PHE A 119 -5.44 -10.22 -8.25
N THR A 120 -4.72 -9.17 -7.90
CA THR A 120 -3.26 -9.15 -8.03
C THR A 120 -2.59 -8.90 -6.70
N GLY A 121 -1.51 -9.63 -6.44
CA GLY A 121 -0.64 -9.43 -5.29
C GLY A 121 0.25 -8.23 -5.57
N ARG A 122 1.58 -8.41 -5.56
CA ARG A 122 2.48 -7.30 -5.85
C ARG A 122 2.56 -7.00 -7.35
N ASP A 123 1.50 -6.43 -7.91
CA ASP A 123 1.50 -5.84 -9.24
C ASP A 123 2.13 -4.44 -9.22
N GLN A 124 3.05 -4.16 -10.16
CA GLN A 124 3.69 -2.86 -10.36
C GLN A 124 3.19 -2.14 -11.63
N MET A 125 2.19 -2.71 -12.31
CA MET A 125 1.54 -2.16 -13.50
C MET A 125 0.01 -2.30 -13.36
N GLN A 126 -0.53 -1.73 -12.28
CA GLN A 126 -1.97 -1.76 -11.97
C GLN A 126 -2.81 -0.97 -12.97
N ALA A 127 -2.20 0.02 -13.63
CA ALA A 127 -2.87 0.72 -14.72
C ALA A 127 -3.22 -0.21 -15.90
N LEU A 128 -2.39 -1.22 -16.22
CA LEU A 128 -2.75 -2.24 -17.23
C LEU A 128 -3.79 -3.22 -16.68
N THR A 129 -3.60 -3.77 -15.48
CA THR A 129 -4.52 -4.79 -14.96
C THR A 129 -5.91 -4.22 -14.68
N GLY A 130 -5.99 -2.98 -14.21
CA GLY A 130 -7.22 -2.21 -14.04
C GLY A 130 -7.89 -1.86 -15.37
N LEU A 131 -7.12 -1.40 -16.37
CA LEU A 131 -7.63 -1.20 -17.73
C LEU A 131 -8.16 -2.51 -18.32
N TRP A 132 -7.45 -3.61 -18.13
CA TRP A 132 -7.86 -4.93 -18.62
C TRP A 132 -9.19 -5.36 -17.99
N ALA A 133 -9.33 -5.23 -16.67
CA ALA A 133 -10.58 -5.53 -15.97
C ALA A 133 -11.74 -4.61 -16.41
N GLN A 134 -11.45 -3.31 -16.60
CA GLN A 134 -12.39 -2.35 -17.16
C GLN A 134 -12.88 -2.78 -18.54
N GLN A 135 -11.97 -3.15 -19.45
CA GLN A 135 -12.32 -3.61 -20.79
C GLN A 135 -13.08 -4.94 -20.77
N PHE A 136 -12.73 -5.86 -19.86
CA PHE A 136 -13.43 -7.13 -19.65
C PHE A 136 -14.86 -6.94 -19.11
N GLY A 137 -15.13 -5.85 -18.39
CA GLY A 137 -16.46 -5.57 -17.85
C GLY A 137 -16.70 -6.15 -16.45
N THR A 138 -15.67 -6.66 -15.76
CA THR A 138 -15.82 -7.22 -14.39
C THR A 138 -15.64 -6.14 -13.33
N LEU A 139 -16.56 -6.10 -12.36
CA LEU A 139 -16.39 -5.28 -11.15
C LEU A 139 -15.37 -5.89 -10.18
N ASN A 140 -15.03 -7.17 -10.34
CA ASN A 140 -14.23 -7.93 -9.38
C ASN A 140 -12.73 -7.85 -9.69
N TRP A 141 -12.19 -6.65 -9.56
CA TRP A 141 -10.76 -6.39 -9.66
C TRP A 141 -10.23 -5.54 -8.52
N ALA A 142 -9.11 -5.96 -7.95
CA ALA A 142 -8.31 -5.18 -7.01
C ALA A 142 -6.88 -5.73 -6.92
N ALA A 143 -5.96 -4.87 -6.48
CA ALA A 143 -4.61 -5.26 -6.09
C ALA A 143 -4.49 -5.45 -4.56
N HIS A 144 -3.32 -5.88 -4.08
CA HIS A 144 -3.01 -6.09 -2.65
C HIS A 144 -3.16 -4.88 -1.70
N GLY A 145 -3.55 -3.71 -2.21
CA GLY A 145 -3.60 -2.47 -1.45
C GLY A 145 -4.50 -2.55 -0.20
N GLY A 146 -5.64 -3.23 -0.34
CA GLY A 146 -6.62 -3.50 0.72
C GLY A 146 -6.10 -4.25 1.96
N PHE A 147 -4.98 -4.94 1.90
CA PHE A 147 -4.36 -5.50 3.11
C PHE A 147 -2.96 -4.94 3.38
N CYS A 148 -2.50 -3.99 2.56
CA CYS A 148 -1.17 -3.40 2.67
C CYS A 148 -1.19 -2.03 3.35
N SER A 149 -1.89 -1.04 2.76
CA SER A 149 -1.71 0.37 3.16
C SER A 149 -2.83 1.32 2.73
N VAL A 150 -4.01 0.83 2.35
CA VAL A 150 -5.14 1.67 1.92
C VAL A 150 -5.59 2.70 2.99
N ASN A 151 -5.49 2.39 4.27
CA ASN A 151 -5.73 3.32 5.38
C ASN A 151 -4.81 4.54 5.31
N MET A 152 -3.53 4.37 4.93
CA MET A 152 -2.63 5.51 4.74
C MET A 152 -3.04 6.35 3.53
N ALA A 153 -3.36 5.69 2.42
CA ALA A 153 -3.74 6.37 1.19
C ALA A 153 -5.08 7.12 1.34
N ALA A 154 -6.12 6.45 1.85
CA ALA A 154 -7.43 7.04 2.05
C ALA A 154 -7.42 8.10 3.17
N GLY A 155 -6.74 7.84 4.29
CA GLY A 155 -6.61 8.81 5.38
C GLY A 155 -5.96 10.12 4.92
N GLY A 156 -4.98 10.05 4.02
CA GLY A 156 -4.42 11.23 3.36
C GLY A 156 -5.37 11.80 2.31
N LEU A 157 -5.78 11.03 1.30
CA LEU A 157 -6.51 11.53 0.12
C LEU A 157 -7.94 12.01 0.39
N TYR A 158 -8.52 11.72 1.55
CA TYR A 158 -9.81 12.28 2.00
C TYR A 158 -9.66 13.49 2.96
N MET A 159 -8.43 13.95 3.18
CA MET A 159 -8.11 15.06 4.08
C MET A 159 -7.11 16.05 3.45
N MET A 160 -6.22 15.59 2.59
CA MET A 160 -5.09 16.31 2.03
C MET A 160 -4.91 15.95 0.56
N PRO A 161 -4.26 16.81 -0.24
CA PRO A 161 -4.09 16.58 -1.67
C PRO A 161 -3.09 15.46 -2.02
N PHE A 162 -2.48 14.82 -1.03
CA PHE A 162 -1.58 13.67 -1.14
C PHE A 162 -1.52 12.95 0.22
N ALA A 163 -0.77 11.86 0.31
CA ALA A 163 -0.69 11.02 1.50
C ALA A 163 0.75 10.65 1.85
N PHE A 164 0.94 9.88 2.92
CA PHE A 164 2.22 9.22 3.18
C PHE A 164 2.57 8.18 2.11
N TRP A 165 3.86 7.80 2.02
CA TRP A 165 4.38 6.73 1.16
C TRP A 165 4.64 7.07 -0.31
N GLU A 166 3.90 6.47 -1.26
CA GLU A 166 4.17 6.65 -2.70
C GLU A 166 3.75 8.05 -3.20
N PHE A 167 3.08 8.84 -2.35
CA PHE A 167 2.44 10.10 -2.69
C PHE A 167 3.26 11.34 -2.26
N GLY A 168 4.21 11.17 -1.34
CA GLY A 168 4.99 12.25 -0.74
C GLY A 168 6.14 11.73 0.11
N ASP A 169 7.14 12.58 0.37
CA ASP A 169 8.25 12.32 1.30
C ASP A 169 8.59 13.60 2.07
N PRO A 170 9.22 13.49 3.26
CA PRO A 170 9.88 14.60 3.92
C PRO A 170 10.86 15.34 3.00
N ASP A 171 10.98 16.65 3.18
CA ASP A 171 12.12 17.42 2.69
C ASP A 171 13.36 17.04 3.52
N TRP A 172 13.95 15.90 3.13
CA TRP A 172 15.05 15.25 3.84
C TRP A 172 16.29 16.13 3.99
N ASP A 173 16.45 17.16 3.16
CA ASP A 173 17.60 18.05 3.19
C ASP A 173 17.43 19.19 4.21
N ARG A 174 16.18 19.53 4.56
CA ARG A 174 15.85 20.71 5.39
C ARG A 174 15.12 20.39 6.68
N THR A 175 14.57 19.20 6.83
CA THR A 175 13.93 18.75 8.08
C THR A 175 14.92 18.88 9.25
N LYS A 176 14.45 19.44 10.37
CA LYS A 176 15.16 19.56 11.65
C LYS A 176 14.60 18.66 12.74
N TYR A 177 13.30 18.34 12.68
CA TYR A 177 12.64 17.41 13.59
C TYR A 177 11.84 16.38 12.78
N PHE A 178 12.22 15.11 12.88
CA PHE A 178 11.62 14.02 12.10
C PHE A 178 10.93 13.00 13.00
N MET A 179 9.65 12.71 12.70
CA MET A 179 8.85 11.69 13.39
C MET A 179 8.54 10.50 12.46
N LEU A 180 8.95 9.29 12.87
CA LEU A 180 8.70 8.05 12.11
C LEU A 180 7.69 7.15 12.84
N TRP A 181 6.51 6.95 12.26
CA TRP A 181 5.39 6.26 12.89
C TRP A 181 5.12 4.88 12.27
N GLY A 182 5.29 3.81 13.06
CA GLY A 182 4.88 2.47 12.66
C GLY A 182 5.57 1.93 11.39
N VAL A 183 6.80 2.37 11.09
CA VAL A 183 7.51 2.01 9.85
C VAL A 183 8.44 0.81 10.07
N ALA A 184 8.19 -0.29 9.36
CA ALA A 184 9.08 -1.46 9.36
C ALA A 184 10.34 -1.23 8.52
N GLU A 185 11.41 -1.97 8.81
CA GLU A 185 12.75 -1.75 8.24
C GLU A 185 12.90 -2.02 6.74
N ASP A 186 11.99 -2.82 6.17
CA ASP A 186 11.96 -3.09 4.73
C ASP A 186 11.33 -1.94 3.94
N HIS A 187 10.55 -1.10 4.63
CA HIS A 187 9.76 -0.04 4.05
C HIS A 187 10.64 1.09 3.53
N ALA A 188 10.41 1.49 2.27
CA ALA A 188 11.19 2.52 1.58
C ALA A 188 12.71 2.41 1.81
N SER A 189 13.21 1.16 1.91
CA SER A 189 14.56 0.74 2.29
C SER A 189 15.66 1.78 2.03
N ASN A 190 16.15 1.88 0.79
CA ASN A 190 17.33 2.69 0.51
C ASN A 190 17.08 4.20 0.60
N PRO A 191 15.97 4.75 0.06
CA PRO A 191 15.64 6.16 0.23
C PRO A 191 15.65 6.61 1.70
N ILE A 192 14.92 5.91 2.58
CA ILE A 192 14.87 6.27 4.01
C ILE A 192 16.24 6.10 4.68
N LYS A 193 17.04 5.08 4.33
CA LYS A 193 18.39 4.91 4.90
C LYS A 193 19.32 6.07 4.56
N ILE A 194 19.32 6.50 3.30
CA ILE A 194 20.10 7.66 2.84
C ILE A 194 19.61 8.92 3.57
N ALA A 195 18.29 9.10 3.64
CA ALA A 195 17.68 10.25 4.29
C ALA A 195 17.99 10.33 5.79
N LEU A 196 17.81 9.24 6.54
CA LEU A 196 18.11 9.18 7.97
C LEU A 196 19.59 9.42 8.24
N GLU A 197 20.49 8.88 7.41
CA GLU A 197 21.93 9.15 7.52
C GLU A 197 22.24 10.64 7.37
N GLY A 198 21.65 11.28 6.35
CA GLY A 198 21.79 12.73 6.12
C GLY A 198 21.21 13.57 7.27
N LEU A 199 20.01 13.24 7.74
CA LEU A 199 19.36 13.91 8.88
C LEU A 199 20.26 13.87 10.13
N LYS A 200 20.73 12.67 10.48
CA LYS A 200 21.57 12.48 11.67
C LYS A 200 22.91 13.22 11.57
N ARG A 201 23.54 13.24 10.39
CA ARG A 201 24.78 14.00 10.18
C ARG A 201 24.63 15.50 10.36
N ARG A 202 23.46 16.04 10.02
CA ARG A 202 23.15 17.48 10.20
C ARG A 202 22.68 17.83 11.61
N GLY A 203 22.46 16.84 12.48
CA GLY A 203 21.98 17.04 13.85
C GLY A 203 20.46 17.23 13.96
N ALA A 204 19.68 16.83 12.94
CA ALA A 204 18.23 16.82 13.06
C ALA A 204 17.79 15.77 14.09
N LYS A 205 16.81 16.10 14.94
CA LYS A 205 16.27 15.16 15.93
C LYS A 205 15.40 14.11 15.22
N PHE A 206 15.68 12.84 15.46
CA PHE A 206 14.91 11.71 14.93
C PHE A 206 14.19 10.95 16.05
N VAL A 207 12.85 11.04 16.06
CA VAL A 207 11.96 10.30 16.96
C VAL A 207 11.28 9.16 16.22
N ALA A 208 11.28 7.96 16.79
CA ALA A 208 10.59 6.80 16.24
C ALA A 208 9.50 6.28 17.18
N VAL A 209 8.25 6.27 16.70
CA VAL A 209 7.08 5.74 17.40
C VAL A 209 6.79 4.33 16.86
N ASN A 210 7.08 3.31 17.67
CA ASN A 210 6.96 1.90 17.25
C ASN A 210 6.93 0.97 18.48
N PRO A 211 6.14 -0.11 18.51
CA PRO A 211 6.19 -1.09 19.59
C PRO A 211 7.52 -1.86 19.70
N ALA A 212 8.33 -1.92 18.64
CA ALA A 212 9.63 -2.60 18.67
C ALA A 212 10.78 -1.72 18.18
N ARG A 213 11.93 -1.82 18.86
CA ARG A 213 13.14 -1.05 18.58
C ARG A 213 14.12 -1.85 17.73
N THR A 214 13.87 -1.92 16.43
CA THR A 214 14.73 -2.59 15.45
C THR A 214 15.03 -1.68 14.25
N GLY A 215 15.90 -2.07 13.31
CA GLY A 215 16.28 -1.30 12.11
C GLY A 215 16.34 0.22 12.25
N TYR A 216 15.36 0.95 11.69
CA TYR A 216 15.33 2.41 11.74
C TYR A 216 15.19 2.93 13.18
N GLN A 217 14.36 2.28 13.98
CA GLN A 217 14.12 2.65 15.38
C GLN A 217 15.37 2.48 16.23
N ALA A 218 16.28 1.56 15.86
CA ALA A 218 17.52 1.33 16.61
C ALA A 218 18.49 2.53 16.55
N ILE A 219 18.41 3.34 15.49
CA ILE A 219 19.24 4.54 15.31
C ILE A 219 18.50 5.84 15.67
N ALA A 220 17.25 5.78 16.13
CA ALA A 220 16.52 6.96 16.57
C ALA A 220 17.19 7.60 17.80
N ASP A 221 17.12 8.92 17.89
CA ASP A 221 17.57 9.65 19.08
C ASP A 221 16.62 9.39 20.24
N GLU A 222 15.33 9.21 19.93
CA GLU A 222 14.29 8.83 20.88
C GLU A 222 13.40 7.73 20.29
N TRP A 223 13.16 6.66 21.06
CA TRP A 223 12.23 5.59 20.72
C TRP A 223 11.04 5.62 21.68
N VAL A 224 9.84 5.82 21.12
CA VAL A 224 8.58 5.81 21.86
C VAL A 224 7.91 4.44 21.67
N ALA A 225 7.91 3.66 22.75
CA ALA A 225 7.35 2.30 22.79
C ALA A 225 5.82 2.34 22.92
N ILE A 226 5.14 2.68 21.83
CA ILE A 226 3.68 2.80 21.76
C ILE A 226 2.97 1.44 21.88
N ARG A 227 1.81 1.41 22.54
CA ARG A 227 0.89 0.27 22.51
C ARG A 227 0.22 0.16 21.13
N PRO A 228 0.24 -1.01 20.46
CA PRO A 228 -0.36 -1.15 19.12
C PRO A 228 -1.82 -0.70 19.06
N GLY A 229 -2.19 0.04 18.01
CA GLY A 229 -3.55 0.55 17.79
C GLY A 229 -3.87 1.88 18.50
N THR A 230 -2.89 2.50 19.18
CA THR A 230 -3.10 3.75 19.96
C THR A 230 -2.37 4.97 19.38
N ASP A 231 -1.73 4.84 18.21
CA ASP A 231 -1.01 5.92 17.52
C ASP A 231 -1.91 7.14 17.24
N GLY A 232 -3.15 6.91 16.80
CA GLY A 232 -4.12 7.98 16.56
C GLY A 232 -4.47 8.74 17.84
N LEU A 233 -4.60 8.06 18.98
CA LEU A 233 -4.89 8.70 20.26
C LEU A 233 -3.70 9.53 20.75
N LEU A 234 -2.48 9.01 20.59
CA LEU A 234 -1.25 9.76 20.87
C LEU A 234 -1.20 11.05 20.03
N ALA A 235 -1.50 10.95 18.74
CA ALA A 235 -1.52 12.13 17.86
C ALA A 235 -2.59 13.15 18.27
N LEU A 236 -3.81 12.70 18.61
CA LEU A 236 -4.88 13.59 19.08
C LEU A 236 -4.56 14.24 20.44
N SER A 237 -3.82 13.57 21.31
CA SER A 237 -3.34 14.16 22.57
C SER A 237 -2.28 15.24 22.32
N MET A 238 -1.40 15.04 21.34
CA MET A 238 -0.48 16.11 20.90
C MET A 238 -1.26 17.28 20.28
N VAL A 239 -2.35 17.03 19.52
CA VAL A 239 -3.25 18.08 19.02
C VAL A 239 -3.86 18.88 20.17
N HIS A 240 -4.34 18.20 21.22
CA HIS A 240 -4.86 18.86 22.43
C HIS A 240 -3.85 19.84 23.03
N VAL A 241 -2.59 19.41 23.18
CA VAL A 241 -1.51 20.28 23.71
C VAL A 241 -1.28 21.48 22.79
N LEU A 242 -1.17 21.27 21.47
CA LEU A 242 -0.98 22.37 20.52
C LEU A 242 -2.12 23.39 20.59
N LEU A 243 -3.38 22.94 20.66
CA LEU A 243 -4.53 23.83 20.76
C LEU A 243 -4.58 24.57 22.09
N LYS A 244 -4.35 23.89 23.22
CA LYS A 244 -4.37 24.46 24.57
C LYS A 244 -3.34 25.58 24.76
N HIS A 245 -2.22 25.49 24.05
CA HIS A 245 -1.15 26.49 24.07
C HIS A 245 -1.18 27.47 22.90
N GLU A 246 -2.20 27.41 22.04
CA GLU A 246 -2.32 28.25 20.82
C GLU A 246 -1.13 28.12 19.85
N LEU A 247 -0.51 26.93 19.81
CA LEU A 247 0.68 26.60 19.01
C LEU A 247 0.29 25.97 17.66
N PHE A 248 -0.34 26.76 16.80
CA PHE A 248 -0.74 26.35 15.44
C PHE A 248 -0.58 27.48 14.42
N ASP A 249 -0.43 27.11 13.14
CA ASP A 249 -0.18 28.06 12.05
C ASP A 249 -1.49 28.67 11.51
N TRP A 250 -1.86 29.83 12.05
CA TRP A 250 -3.07 30.57 11.68
C TRP A 250 -3.16 30.87 10.18
N ASP A 251 -2.06 31.34 9.59
CA ASP A 251 -2.03 31.77 8.19
C ASP A 251 -2.17 30.56 7.25
N PHE A 252 -1.49 29.45 7.57
CA PHE A 252 -1.62 28.20 6.84
C PHE A 252 -3.06 27.67 6.88
N LEU A 253 -3.68 27.63 8.07
CA LEU A 253 -5.05 27.16 8.25
C LEU A 253 -6.05 28.01 7.46
N ILE A 254 -5.89 29.33 7.47
CA ILE A 254 -6.76 30.26 6.73
C ILE A 254 -6.60 30.10 5.21
N ARG A 255 -5.37 29.97 4.70
CA ARG A 255 -5.10 30.06 3.25
C ARG A 255 -5.26 28.75 2.48
N TYR A 256 -5.02 27.62 3.13
CA TYR A 256 -4.80 26.34 2.44
C TYR A 256 -5.74 25.23 2.90
N THR A 257 -6.65 25.52 3.82
CA THR A 257 -7.56 24.53 4.39
C THR A 257 -9.01 25.00 4.39
N ASN A 258 -9.95 24.10 4.71
CA ASN A 258 -11.35 24.43 4.94
C ASN A 258 -11.66 24.90 6.37
N ALA A 259 -10.66 25.19 7.21
CA ALA A 259 -10.84 25.66 8.59
C ALA A 259 -11.82 26.84 8.75
N PRO A 260 -11.86 27.83 7.84
CA PRO A 260 -12.77 28.98 7.96
C PRO A 260 -14.20 28.71 7.44
N PHE A 261 -14.46 27.56 6.81
CA PHE A 261 -15.76 27.28 6.22
C PHE A 261 -16.82 27.05 7.30
N LEU A 262 -18.05 27.44 7.00
CA LEU A 262 -19.19 27.34 7.91
C LEU A 262 -19.91 26.00 7.77
N VAL A 263 -20.03 25.27 8.87
CA VAL A 263 -20.79 24.02 8.99
C VAL A 263 -22.09 24.25 9.74
N ILE A 264 -23.18 23.66 9.23
CA ILE A 264 -24.52 23.75 9.80
C ILE A 264 -24.57 22.95 11.11
N GLN A 265 -25.11 23.55 12.17
CA GLN A 265 -25.40 22.88 13.44
C GLN A 265 -26.92 22.69 13.55
N HIS A 266 -27.42 21.53 13.12
CA HIS A 266 -28.84 21.23 13.06
C HIS A 266 -29.14 19.78 13.48
N PRO A 267 -28.83 19.39 14.73
CA PRO A 267 -28.92 18.00 15.17
C PRO A 267 -30.29 17.37 14.88
N GLY A 268 -30.30 16.20 14.26
CA GLY A 268 -31.52 15.46 13.92
C GLY A 268 -32.11 15.78 12.55
N HIS A 269 -31.44 16.60 11.73
CA HIS A 269 -31.86 16.94 10.37
C HIS A 269 -30.85 16.46 9.31
N SER A 270 -31.29 16.44 8.04
CA SER A 270 -30.50 15.90 6.92
C SER A 270 -29.31 16.77 6.51
N ASP A 271 -29.31 18.04 6.91
CA ASP A 271 -28.25 19.02 6.64
C ASP A 271 -27.26 19.18 7.81
N ASP A 272 -27.43 18.42 8.91
CA ASP A 272 -26.57 18.52 10.08
C ASP A 272 -25.10 18.21 9.76
N GLY A 273 -24.20 19.12 10.15
CA GLY A 273 -22.77 18.98 9.92
C GLY A 273 -22.34 19.09 8.46
N LEU A 274 -23.23 19.44 7.51
CA LEU A 274 -22.84 19.77 6.13
C LEU A 274 -22.36 21.21 6.03
N PHE A 275 -21.58 21.53 4.98
CA PHE A 275 -21.19 22.91 4.74
C PHE A 275 -22.41 23.75 4.35
N TRP A 276 -22.53 24.94 4.94
CA TRP A 276 -23.49 25.93 4.49
C TRP A 276 -23.00 26.55 3.19
N ARG A 277 -23.78 26.44 2.12
CA ARG A 277 -23.36 26.79 0.75
C ARG A 277 -24.22 27.88 0.13
N THR A 278 -23.63 28.61 -0.80
CA THR A 278 -24.31 29.55 -1.71
C THR A 278 -25.25 28.80 -2.66
N GLU A 279 -26.09 29.53 -3.40
CA GLU A 279 -26.89 28.96 -4.49
C GLU A 279 -26.03 28.29 -5.59
N SER A 280 -24.79 28.75 -5.77
CA SER A 280 -23.83 28.17 -6.72
C SER A 280 -23.08 26.94 -6.17
N GLY A 281 -23.34 26.55 -4.91
CA GLY A 281 -22.75 25.37 -4.26
C GLY A 281 -21.40 25.62 -3.58
N GLU A 282 -20.91 26.86 -3.51
CA GLU A 282 -19.66 27.18 -2.83
C GLU A 282 -19.87 27.34 -1.32
N PRO A 283 -18.95 26.88 -0.46
CA PRO A 283 -19.10 27.00 0.99
C PRO A 283 -18.97 28.47 1.43
N TYR A 284 -19.78 28.88 2.40
CA TYR A 284 -19.67 30.20 3.02
C TYR A 284 -18.54 30.26 4.06
N ALA A 285 -17.96 31.45 4.20
CA ALA A 285 -17.12 31.87 5.33
C ALA A 285 -17.62 33.22 5.88
N TRP A 286 -17.22 33.56 7.11
CA TRP A 286 -17.47 34.88 7.69
C TRP A 286 -16.28 35.81 7.44
N ASP A 287 -16.48 36.92 6.74
CA ASP A 287 -15.45 37.94 6.53
C ASP A 287 -15.41 38.94 7.69
N MET A 288 -14.26 39.06 8.35
CA MET A 288 -14.09 39.93 9.52
C MET A 288 -14.09 41.42 9.18
N CYS A 289 -13.67 41.78 7.96
CA CYS A 289 -13.58 43.17 7.50
C CYS A 289 -14.95 43.69 7.05
N GLN A 290 -15.65 42.91 6.23
CA GLN A 290 -16.98 43.22 5.71
C GLN A 290 -18.10 42.92 6.72
N LYS A 291 -17.82 42.08 7.72
CA LYS A 291 -18.78 41.62 8.74
C LYS A 291 -20.04 41.01 8.13
N THR A 292 -19.82 40.15 7.14
CA THR A 292 -20.89 39.44 6.42
C THR A 292 -20.42 38.06 5.96
N PHE A 293 -21.38 37.23 5.59
CA PHE A 293 -21.10 35.97 4.90
C PHE A 293 -20.67 36.22 3.46
N VAL A 294 -19.60 35.54 3.05
CA VAL A 294 -19.01 35.61 1.70
C VAL A 294 -18.64 34.20 1.24
N THR A 295 -18.38 34.03 -0.05
CA THR A 295 -17.86 32.76 -0.57
C THR A 295 -16.49 32.49 0.03
N GLY A 296 -16.32 31.35 0.70
CA GLY A 296 -15.08 30.99 1.41
C GLY A 296 -13.87 30.76 0.51
N THR A 297 -14.10 30.57 -0.78
CA THR A 297 -13.08 30.38 -1.82
C THR A 297 -12.73 31.67 -2.57
N ASP A 298 -13.22 32.83 -2.13
CA ASP A 298 -12.86 34.12 -2.73
C ASP A 298 -11.44 34.57 -2.31
N ALA A 299 -10.66 35.06 -3.28
CA ALA A 299 -9.26 35.45 -3.06
C ALA A 299 -9.05 36.69 -2.15
N GLY A 300 -10.08 37.54 -2.01
CA GLY A 300 -9.98 38.86 -1.37
C GLY A 300 -10.54 38.97 0.05
N ILE A 301 -10.92 37.84 0.65
CA ILE A 301 -11.60 37.84 1.96
C ILE A 301 -10.61 37.77 3.12
N ALA A 302 -11.05 38.26 4.28
CA ALA A 302 -10.36 38.09 5.57
C ALA A 302 -11.21 37.18 6.46
N PRO A 303 -11.14 35.84 6.26
CA PRO A 303 -12.10 34.94 6.86
C PRO A 303 -11.78 34.72 8.35
N SER A 304 -12.81 34.59 9.17
CA SER A 304 -12.65 34.24 10.58
C SER A 304 -12.31 32.78 10.73
N LEU A 305 -11.27 32.48 11.52
CA LEU A 305 -10.93 31.10 11.86
C LEU A 305 -11.85 30.55 12.96
N LEU A 306 -12.19 31.36 13.96
CA LEU A 306 -13.08 31.00 15.07
C LEU A 306 -14.39 31.79 14.98
N GLY A 307 -15.52 31.16 15.27
CA GLY A 307 -16.80 31.86 15.32
C GLY A 307 -18.02 30.97 15.15
N ASP A 308 -19.07 31.40 15.86
CA ASP A 308 -20.43 30.88 15.85
C ASP A 308 -21.35 31.99 15.34
N TYR A 309 -22.15 31.69 14.31
CA TYR A 309 -22.98 32.69 13.64
C TYR A 309 -24.42 32.17 13.45
N GLN A 310 -25.33 33.11 13.18
CA GLN A 310 -26.70 32.83 12.76
C GLN A 310 -26.85 33.23 11.31
N THR A 311 -27.35 32.31 10.48
CA THR A 311 -27.69 32.59 9.08
C THR A 311 -28.91 33.52 9.00
N PRO A 312 -29.18 34.17 7.86
CA PRO A 312 -30.37 35.03 7.70
C PRO A 312 -31.71 34.32 7.92
N ASP A 313 -31.78 33.01 7.68
CA ASP A 313 -32.93 32.14 7.92
C ASP A 313 -32.95 31.53 9.34
N GLY A 314 -32.02 31.92 10.22
CA GLY A 314 -32.00 31.56 11.64
C GLY A 314 -31.37 30.20 11.97
N LYS A 315 -30.58 29.62 11.05
CA LYS A 315 -29.78 28.41 11.33
C LYS A 315 -28.50 28.78 12.06
N THR A 316 -28.09 27.91 12.98
CA THR A 316 -26.77 28.04 13.63
C THR A 316 -25.70 27.46 12.72
N VAL A 317 -24.62 28.21 12.50
CA VAL A 317 -23.45 27.73 11.76
C VAL A 317 -22.18 28.04 12.56
N LYS A 318 -21.20 27.15 12.48
CA LYS A 318 -19.88 27.33 13.11
C LYS A 318 -18.78 27.20 12.08
N THR A 319 -17.66 27.88 12.31
CA THR A 319 -16.44 27.59 11.54
C THR A 319 -15.97 26.16 11.81
N VAL A 320 -15.41 25.49 10.81
CA VAL A 320 -14.80 24.15 10.97
C VAL A 320 -13.79 24.13 12.12
N PHE A 321 -12.97 25.16 12.24
CA PHE A 321 -11.97 25.21 13.30
C PHE A 321 -12.58 25.37 14.70
N SER A 322 -13.74 26.02 14.85
CA SER A 322 -14.44 26.07 16.15
C SER A 322 -14.93 24.67 16.56
N VAL A 323 -15.53 23.93 15.61
CA VAL A 323 -15.94 22.54 15.85
C VAL A 323 -14.74 21.65 16.20
N LEU A 324 -13.61 21.87 15.53
CA LEU A 324 -12.35 21.17 15.80
C LEU A 324 -11.79 21.48 17.19
N ALA A 325 -11.70 22.76 17.54
CA ALA A 325 -11.18 23.21 18.83
C ALA A 325 -12.05 22.69 19.98
N GLU A 326 -13.37 22.80 19.86
CA GLU A 326 -14.33 22.25 20.84
C GLU A 326 -14.13 20.74 21.04
N LYS A 327 -13.87 19.99 19.97
CA LYS A 327 -13.68 18.54 20.04
C LYS A 327 -12.39 18.14 20.74
N TYR A 328 -11.27 18.80 20.44
CA TYR A 328 -9.95 18.34 20.89
C TYR A 328 -9.39 19.09 22.10
N LEU A 329 -10.00 20.20 22.52
CA LEU A 329 -9.75 20.80 23.83
C LEU A 329 -10.42 19.99 24.96
N ASP A 330 -11.25 19.00 24.63
CA ASP A 330 -11.81 18.06 25.61
C ASP A 330 -10.70 17.36 26.42
N GLU A 331 -10.87 17.31 27.73
CA GLU A 331 -9.94 16.71 28.69
C GLU A 331 -9.73 15.20 28.46
N ALA A 332 -10.60 14.53 27.71
CA ALA A 332 -10.39 13.14 27.27
C ALA A 332 -9.11 12.98 26.41
N TYR A 333 -8.64 14.06 25.76
CA TYR A 333 -7.39 14.07 25.01
C TYR A 333 -6.19 14.62 25.79
N ALA A 334 -6.39 15.05 27.04
CA ALA A 334 -5.28 15.54 27.87
C ALA A 334 -4.22 14.44 28.07
N PRO A 335 -2.91 14.78 28.04
CA PRO A 335 -1.82 13.80 28.20
C PRO A 335 -2.00 12.85 29.39
N GLU A 336 -2.50 13.35 30.53
CA GLU A 336 -2.70 12.59 31.76
C GLU A 336 -3.79 11.51 31.61
N ARG A 337 -4.77 11.73 30.73
CA ARG A 337 -5.84 10.75 30.44
C ARG A 337 -5.41 9.73 29.40
N VAL A 338 -4.56 10.14 28.45
CA VAL A 338 -4.13 9.32 27.32
C VAL A 338 -2.93 8.42 27.66
N ALA A 339 -2.13 8.80 28.66
CA ALA A 339 -0.88 8.12 28.99
C ALA A 339 -1.04 6.62 29.29
N GLU A 340 -2.07 6.25 30.06
CA GLU A 340 -2.32 4.86 30.43
C GLU A 340 -2.69 3.99 29.20
N THR A 341 -3.55 4.52 28.33
CA THR A 341 -4.04 3.83 27.12
C THR A 341 -2.94 3.66 26.08
N THR A 342 -2.10 4.67 25.89
CA THR A 342 -0.99 4.60 24.92
C THR A 342 0.24 3.87 25.47
N GLY A 343 0.40 3.85 26.79
CA GLY A 343 1.63 3.43 27.45
C GLY A 343 2.77 4.46 27.31
N VAL A 344 2.48 5.69 26.89
CA VAL A 344 3.45 6.78 26.76
C VAL A 344 3.25 7.77 27.91
N PRO A 345 4.28 8.12 28.70
CA PRO A 345 4.12 9.05 29.81
C PRO A 345 3.56 10.42 29.38
N ALA A 346 2.67 11.00 30.18
CA ALA A 346 2.02 12.29 29.90
C ALA A 346 3.04 13.40 29.59
N GLU A 347 4.10 13.51 30.41
CA GLU A 347 5.22 14.45 30.22
C GLU A 347 5.94 14.27 28.87
N THR A 348 5.99 13.04 28.35
CA THR A 348 6.59 12.75 27.04
C THR A 348 5.66 13.19 25.92
N ILE A 349 4.35 12.97 26.04
CA ILE A 349 3.37 13.42 25.05
C ILE A 349 3.40 14.95 24.94
N GLU A 350 3.34 15.64 26.08
CA GLU A 350 3.40 17.11 26.15
C GLU A 350 4.72 17.64 25.58
N ARG A 351 5.86 17.10 26.03
CA ARG A 351 7.18 17.50 25.54
C ARG A 351 7.32 17.34 24.03
N LEU A 352 6.90 16.19 23.47
CA LEU A 352 7.00 15.96 22.02
C LEU A 352 6.18 16.98 21.24
N ALA A 353 4.98 17.35 21.70
CA ALA A 353 4.15 18.37 21.06
C ALA A 353 4.82 19.76 21.12
N LEU A 354 5.32 20.15 22.30
CA LEU A 354 5.97 21.45 22.50
C LEU A 354 7.30 21.57 21.75
N GLU A 355 8.10 20.52 21.70
CA GLU A 355 9.34 20.49 20.90
C GLU A 355 9.05 20.65 19.40
N MET A 356 8.03 19.96 18.88
CA MET A 356 7.61 20.11 17.48
C MET A 356 7.14 21.55 17.19
N ALA A 357 6.31 22.13 18.06
CA ALA A 357 5.86 23.51 17.93
C ALA A 357 7.03 24.50 17.93
N HIS A 358 7.98 24.34 18.86
CA HIS A 358 9.18 25.16 18.92
C HIS A 358 9.96 25.11 17.61
N VAL A 359 10.23 23.90 17.09
CA VAL A 359 10.97 23.74 15.83
C VAL A 359 10.17 24.28 14.63
N ALA A 360 8.85 24.12 14.61
CA ALA A 360 8.01 24.62 13.54
C ALA A 360 8.03 26.16 13.47
N PHE A 361 7.88 26.84 14.60
CA PHE A 361 7.63 28.28 14.65
C PHE A 361 8.89 29.11 14.90
N GLU A 362 9.75 28.69 15.82
CA GLU A 362 10.95 29.46 16.22
C GLU A 362 12.17 29.17 15.34
N GLU A 363 12.17 28.03 14.64
CA GLU A 363 13.28 27.57 13.81
C GLU A 363 12.99 27.58 12.30
N THR A 364 12.01 28.40 11.90
CA THR A 364 11.50 28.60 10.54
C THR A 364 12.61 28.70 9.47
N ILE A 365 12.36 28.10 8.30
CA ILE A 365 13.24 28.16 7.13
C ILE A 365 12.68 29.16 6.13
N GLU A 366 13.53 30.01 5.55
CA GLU A 366 13.16 30.88 4.43
C GLU A 366 13.98 30.54 3.19
N ILE A 367 13.31 30.38 2.05
CA ILE A 367 13.97 30.21 0.75
C ILE A 367 13.56 31.38 -0.14
N ALA A 368 14.51 32.28 -0.44
CA ALA A 368 14.29 33.37 -1.38
C ALA A 368 13.95 32.82 -2.78
N CYS A 369 12.71 33.02 -3.20
CA CYS A 369 12.17 32.58 -4.48
C CYS A 369 10.82 33.26 -4.66
N GLU A 370 10.67 34.05 -5.73
CA GLU A 370 9.37 34.62 -6.06
C GLU A 370 8.41 33.51 -6.50
N TRP A 371 7.17 33.58 -6.04
CA TRP A 371 6.08 32.72 -6.49
C TRP A 371 4.73 33.41 -6.33
N THR A 372 3.73 32.95 -7.08
CA THR A 372 2.37 33.49 -7.03
C THR A 372 1.42 32.39 -6.53
N ASP A 373 0.62 32.71 -5.53
CA ASP A 373 -0.43 31.77 -5.09
C ASP A 373 -1.69 31.86 -5.97
N TRP A 374 -2.61 30.93 -5.76
CA TRP A 374 -3.86 30.81 -6.50
C TRP A 374 -4.74 32.08 -6.45
N ALA A 375 -4.59 32.88 -5.39
CA ALA A 375 -5.31 34.13 -5.18
C ALA A 375 -4.65 35.32 -5.92
N GLY A 376 -3.55 35.09 -6.64
CA GLY A 376 -2.80 36.12 -7.37
C GLY A 376 -1.86 36.95 -6.48
N ARG A 377 -1.67 36.56 -5.22
CA ARG A 377 -0.76 37.25 -4.30
C ARG A 377 0.67 36.82 -4.61
N LYS A 378 1.57 37.80 -4.71
CA LYS A 378 3.00 37.58 -4.93
C LYS A 378 3.72 37.43 -3.60
N HIS A 379 4.57 36.42 -3.51
CA HIS A 379 5.44 36.14 -2.38
C HIS A 379 6.89 36.23 -2.83
N ASP A 380 7.77 36.77 -2.00
CA ASP A 380 9.21 36.92 -2.31
C ASP A 380 10.05 35.72 -1.83
N ARG A 381 9.46 34.86 -1.01
CA ARG A 381 10.10 33.67 -0.42
C ARG A 381 9.09 32.56 -0.10
N PHE A 382 9.59 31.35 0.06
CA PHE A 382 8.88 30.27 0.73
C PHE A 382 9.20 30.28 2.22
N ILE A 383 8.16 30.11 3.05
CA ILE A 383 8.27 29.95 4.50
C ILE A 383 8.11 28.46 4.83
N GLY A 384 9.05 27.89 5.57
CA GLY A 384 9.10 26.48 5.91
C GLY A 384 9.01 26.23 7.40
N ARG A 385 8.26 25.18 7.76
CA ARG A 385 8.12 24.65 9.12
C ARG A 385 8.90 23.34 9.18
N PRO A 386 10.13 23.29 9.72
CA PRO A 386 11.07 22.18 9.52
C PRO A 386 10.80 20.93 10.39
N VAL A 387 9.53 20.61 10.58
CA VAL A 387 9.04 19.39 11.21
C VAL A 387 8.43 18.53 10.11
N SER A 388 8.84 17.27 10.00
CA SER A 388 8.25 16.35 9.04
C SER A 388 7.94 15.01 9.68
N MET A 389 6.93 14.34 9.13
CA MET A 389 6.48 13.05 9.63
C MET A 389 6.44 12.04 8.50
N TYR A 390 6.63 10.78 8.82
CA TYR A 390 6.39 9.68 7.91
C TYR A 390 5.79 8.51 8.65
N ALA A 391 4.63 8.04 8.17
CA ALA A 391 3.88 6.96 8.80
C ALA A 391 3.62 5.84 7.80
N MET A 392 3.57 4.58 8.27
CA MET A 392 3.26 3.43 7.41
C MET A 392 2.51 2.31 8.13
N ARG A 393 2.67 1.06 7.65
CA ARG A 393 1.81 -0.08 7.93
C ARG A 393 1.55 -0.38 9.42
N GLY A 394 2.48 -0.06 10.31
CA GLY A 394 2.27 -0.18 11.76
C GLY A 394 1.06 0.61 12.25
N VAL A 395 0.83 1.80 11.70
CA VAL A 395 -0.39 2.60 11.95
C VAL A 395 -1.57 2.08 11.14
N SER A 396 -1.29 1.69 9.89
CA SER A 396 -2.31 1.39 8.89
C SER A 396 -3.08 0.08 9.14
N ALA A 397 -2.39 -0.99 9.57
CA ALA A 397 -2.94 -2.35 9.63
C ALA A 397 -3.70 -2.66 10.92
N HIS A 398 -4.45 -1.66 11.38
CA HIS A 398 -5.43 -1.73 12.45
C HIS A 398 -6.81 -1.39 11.92
N SER A 399 -7.87 -1.87 12.57
CA SER A 399 -9.23 -1.48 12.17
C SER A 399 -9.53 0.00 12.39
N ASN A 400 -8.72 0.73 13.15
CA ASN A 400 -8.83 2.18 13.35
C ASN A 400 -7.76 2.97 12.57
N GLY A 401 -7.09 2.31 11.62
CA GLY A 401 -5.93 2.86 10.92
C GLY A 401 -6.25 4.04 10.02
N PHE A 402 -7.47 4.13 9.44
CA PHE A 402 -7.89 5.29 8.64
C PHE A 402 -7.90 6.57 9.50
N GLN A 403 -8.57 6.51 10.65
CA GLN A 403 -8.67 7.68 11.54
C GLN A 403 -7.33 7.99 12.20
N SER A 404 -6.51 6.98 12.51
CA SER A 404 -5.15 7.19 13.02
C SER A 404 -4.26 7.91 12.00
N ALA A 405 -4.33 7.54 10.72
CA ALA A 405 -3.60 8.25 9.67
C ALA A 405 -4.06 9.72 9.54
N ARG A 406 -5.37 9.98 9.62
CA ARG A 406 -5.91 11.35 9.61
C ARG A 406 -5.47 12.16 10.84
N ALA A 407 -5.40 11.55 12.03
CA ALA A 407 -4.93 12.22 13.24
C ALA A 407 -3.45 12.66 13.13
N ILE A 408 -2.59 11.82 12.54
CA ILE A 408 -1.18 12.19 12.30
C ILE A 408 -1.07 13.28 11.22
N HIS A 409 -1.93 13.25 10.20
CA HIS A 409 -2.02 14.36 9.23
C HIS A 409 -2.51 15.65 9.87
N LEU A 410 -3.47 15.59 10.80
CA LEU A 410 -3.96 16.75 11.54
C LEU A 410 -2.85 17.47 12.29
N LEU A 411 -1.92 16.74 12.92
CA LEU A 411 -0.73 17.33 13.54
C LEU A 411 0.11 18.15 12.54
N GLN A 412 0.40 17.59 11.37
CA GLN A 412 1.17 18.29 10.34
C GLN A 412 0.45 19.54 9.83
N ILE A 413 -0.87 19.46 9.68
CA ILE A 413 -1.70 20.57 9.21
C ILE A 413 -1.71 21.71 10.24
N LEU A 414 -1.90 21.41 11.53
CA LEU A 414 -1.88 22.43 12.60
C LEU A 414 -0.52 23.11 12.71
N LEU A 415 0.58 22.39 12.48
CA LEU A 415 1.92 22.95 12.48
C LEU A 415 2.27 23.69 11.16
N GLY A 416 1.42 23.63 10.13
CA GLY A 416 1.68 24.23 8.82
C GLY A 416 2.81 23.56 8.04
N THR A 417 3.07 22.27 8.27
CA THR A 417 4.26 21.56 7.74
C THR A 417 4.01 20.81 6.44
N ILE A 418 2.86 21.01 5.79
CA ILE A 418 2.48 20.30 4.57
C ILE A 418 2.99 21.08 3.35
N ASP A 419 3.74 20.38 2.51
CA ASP A 419 4.31 20.85 1.24
C ASP A 419 5.13 22.15 1.34
N CYS A 420 5.78 22.40 2.47
CA CYS A 420 6.66 23.55 2.70
C CYS A 420 8.14 23.11 2.88
N PRO A 421 9.12 24.04 2.82
CA PRO A 421 10.51 23.72 3.11
C PRO A 421 10.70 23.06 4.49
N GLY A 422 11.43 21.94 4.53
CA GLY A 422 11.65 21.16 5.74
C GLY A 422 10.44 20.35 6.25
N GLY A 423 9.28 20.44 5.57
CA GLY A 423 8.05 19.73 5.90
C GLY A 423 7.89 18.39 5.16
N PHE A 424 6.66 17.90 5.07
CA PHE A 424 6.29 16.71 4.28
C PHE A 424 5.76 17.14 2.91
N CYS A 425 6.46 16.81 1.83
CA CYS A 425 6.23 17.33 0.48
C CYS A 425 5.60 16.30 -0.45
N ALA A 426 4.78 16.78 -1.38
CA ALA A 426 4.17 15.93 -2.41
C ALA A 426 5.23 15.37 -3.37
N LYS A 427 4.93 14.26 -4.03
CA LYS A 427 5.70 13.75 -5.19
C LYS A 427 4.84 13.83 -6.45
N PRO A 428 5.35 14.30 -7.60
CA PRO A 428 4.59 14.23 -8.84
C PRO A 428 4.09 12.80 -9.13
N PRO A 429 2.82 12.61 -9.52
CA PRO A 429 1.90 13.63 -10.05
C PRO A 429 0.95 14.24 -9.01
N TYR A 430 1.28 14.22 -7.72
CA TYR A 430 0.54 14.91 -6.67
C TYR A 430 0.99 16.37 -6.55
N PRO A 431 0.16 17.28 -6.03
CA PRO A 431 -1.19 17.12 -5.44
C PRO A 431 -2.31 16.64 -6.39
N LYS A 432 -3.38 16.08 -5.81
CA LYS A 432 -4.68 15.73 -6.44
C LYS A 432 -5.84 16.37 -5.69
N PRO A 433 -7.00 16.60 -6.32
CA PRO A 433 -8.23 17.02 -5.62
C PRO A 433 -8.57 16.11 -4.43
N VAL A 434 -9.25 16.66 -3.43
CA VAL A 434 -9.59 15.99 -2.16
C VAL A 434 -11.11 15.77 -2.08
N PRO A 435 -11.60 14.50 -2.11
CA PRO A 435 -10.91 13.34 -2.63
C PRO A 435 -10.76 13.38 -4.16
N PRO A 436 -9.92 12.51 -4.76
CA PRO A 436 -9.78 12.43 -6.21
C PRO A 436 -11.13 12.16 -6.90
N PRO A 437 -11.38 12.69 -8.11
CA PRO A 437 -12.74 12.78 -8.66
C PRO A 437 -13.28 11.47 -9.29
N ILE A 438 -12.45 10.42 -9.43
CA ILE A 438 -12.82 9.20 -10.16
C ILE A 438 -13.74 8.33 -9.30
N LYS A 439 -14.94 8.01 -9.78
CA LYS A 439 -15.91 7.13 -9.11
C LYS A 439 -15.75 5.66 -9.50
N PRO A 440 -15.98 4.71 -8.57
CA PRO A 440 -15.92 3.29 -8.90
C PRO A 440 -17.03 2.92 -9.89
N ALA A 441 -16.76 1.97 -10.77
CA ALA A 441 -17.79 1.43 -11.65
C ALA A 441 -18.88 0.70 -10.85
N GLN A 442 -20.15 0.97 -11.16
CA GLN A 442 -21.31 0.39 -10.45
C GLN A 442 -22.12 -0.61 -11.29
N HIS A 443 -21.87 -0.65 -12.59
CA HIS A 443 -22.65 -1.41 -13.56
C HIS A 443 -21.74 -2.24 -14.45
N SER A 444 -22.07 -3.52 -14.59
CA SER A 444 -21.47 -4.48 -15.51
C SER A 444 -22.55 -5.05 -16.42
N ALA A 445 -22.18 -5.36 -17.66
CA ALA A 445 -23.07 -5.98 -18.64
C ALA A 445 -22.28 -6.90 -19.59
N PRO A 446 -22.92 -7.94 -20.16
CA PRO A 446 -22.27 -8.85 -21.08
C PRO A 446 -21.60 -8.12 -22.26
N ASN A 447 -20.41 -8.56 -22.64
CA ASN A 447 -19.59 -8.03 -23.74
C ASN A 447 -19.36 -6.51 -23.71
N THR A 448 -19.54 -5.86 -22.57
CA THR A 448 -19.51 -4.39 -22.46
C THR A 448 -18.41 -3.96 -21.48
N PRO A 449 -17.46 -3.09 -21.89
CA PRO A 449 -16.53 -2.46 -20.98
C PRO A 449 -17.23 -1.64 -19.89
N LEU A 450 -16.63 -1.53 -18.71
CA LEU A 450 -17.08 -0.62 -17.66
C LEU A 450 -16.88 0.84 -18.09
N LYS A 451 -17.81 1.71 -17.69
CA LYS A 451 -17.76 3.16 -17.96
C LYS A 451 -16.62 3.88 -17.21
N SER A 452 -16.17 3.33 -16.09
CA SER A 452 -15.06 3.83 -15.28
C SER A 452 -14.22 2.65 -14.75
N SER A 453 -13.12 2.96 -14.08
CA SER A 453 -12.30 1.95 -13.39
C SER A 453 -13.13 1.16 -12.36
N PRO A 454 -12.85 -0.15 -12.15
CA PRO A 454 -13.49 -0.92 -11.07
C PRO A 454 -13.27 -0.32 -9.67
N LEU A 455 -12.19 0.44 -9.48
CA LEU A 455 -11.88 1.16 -8.24
C LEU A 455 -12.04 2.68 -8.43
N GLY A 456 -12.38 3.38 -7.35
CA GLY A 456 -12.50 4.83 -7.32
C GLY A 456 -12.64 5.37 -5.90
N TYR A 457 -13.10 6.61 -5.77
CA TYR A 457 -13.18 7.39 -4.54
C TYR A 457 -14.64 7.86 -4.29
N PRO A 458 -15.43 7.06 -3.56
CA PRO A 458 -16.78 7.46 -3.15
C PRO A 458 -16.76 8.75 -2.32
N THR A 459 -17.72 9.64 -2.55
CA THR A 459 -17.93 10.87 -1.76
C THR A 459 -19.28 10.90 -1.07
N ALA A 460 -20.17 9.97 -1.41
CA ALA A 460 -21.51 9.88 -0.86
C ALA A 460 -22.07 8.45 -1.03
N PRO A 461 -23.14 8.08 -0.33
CA PRO A 461 -23.79 6.78 -0.47
C PRO A 461 -24.20 6.38 -1.89
N GLU A 462 -24.47 7.33 -2.78
CA GLU A 462 -24.82 7.10 -4.18
C GLU A 462 -23.69 6.46 -4.98
N ASP A 463 -22.43 6.62 -4.54
CA ASP A 463 -21.24 6.08 -5.21
C ASP A 463 -20.97 4.60 -4.85
N LEU A 464 -21.74 4.01 -3.93
CA LEU A 464 -21.54 2.64 -3.48
C LEU A 464 -21.82 1.60 -4.60
N VAL A 465 -21.09 0.49 -4.58
CA VAL A 465 -21.21 -0.60 -5.56
C VAL A 465 -22.13 -1.69 -5.01
N ILE A 466 -23.39 -1.28 -4.82
CA ILE A 466 -24.49 -2.10 -4.26
C ILE A 466 -25.67 -2.18 -5.23
N ASP A 467 -26.55 -3.16 -5.02
CA ASP A 467 -27.84 -3.26 -5.73
C ASP A 467 -28.95 -2.44 -5.05
N GLU A 468 -30.14 -2.44 -5.64
CA GLU A 468 -31.30 -1.69 -5.14
C GLU A 468 -31.77 -2.16 -3.75
N GLN A 469 -31.40 -3.37 -3.34
CA GLN A 469 -31.68 -3.89 -2.01
C GLN A 469 -30.57 -3.53 -1.01
N GLY A 470 -29.48 -2.92 -1.46
CA GLY A 470 -28.32 -2.56 -0.66
C GLY A 470 -27.27 -3.66 -0.53
N ARG A 471 -27.36 -4.74 -1.34
CA ARG A 471 -26.43 -5.86 -1.28
C ARG A 471 -25.17 -5.58 -2.11
N PRO A 472 -23.98 -6.05 -1.70
CA PRO A 472 -22.75 -5.86 -2.46
C PRO A 472 -22.81 -6.47 -3.86
N LYS A 473 -22.33 -5.75 -4.88
CA LYS A 473 -22.19 -6.26 -6.25
C LYS A 473 -20.81 -6.84 -6.55
N ARG A 474 -19.82 -6.59 -5.69
CA ARG A 474 -18.46 -7.14 -5.81
C ARG A 474 -18.27 -8.35 -4.91
N ILE A 475 -17.49 -9.34 -5.38
CA ILE A 475 -17.15 -10.55 -4.61
C ILE A 475 -16.33 -10.24 -3.37
N ASP A 476 -15.48 -9.21 -3.39
CA ASP A 476 -14.71 -8.75 -2.23
C ASP A 476 -15.50 -7.79 -1.33
N LYS A 477 -16.76 -7.47 -1.69
CA LYS A 477 -17.66 -6.54 -1.00
C LYS A 477 -17.11 -5.11 -0.85
N ALA A 478 -16.09 -4.73 -1.62
CA ALA A 478 -15.58 -3.36 -1.63
C ALA A 478 -16.68 -2.36 -2.08
N PHE A 479 -16.68 -1.17 -1.49
CA PHE A 479 -17.69 -0.12 -1.72
C PHE A 479 -19.11 -0.55 -1.36
N SER A 480 -19.25 -1.42 -0.36
CA SER A 480 -20.53 -1.72 0.30
C SER A 480 -20.68 -0.93 1.59
N TRP A 481 -21.83 -1.07 2.28
CA TRP A 481 -22.05 -0.48 3.59
C TRP A 481 -21.01 -0.90 4.66
N GLU A 482 -20.38 -2.07 4.50
CA GLU A 482 -19.38 -2.58 5.43
C GLU A 482 -18.00 -1.95 5.28
N SER A 483 -17.67 -1.48 4.06
CA SER A 483 -16.41 -0.81 3.71
C SER A 483 -16.62 0.21 2.59
N PRO A 484 -17.28 1.35 2.87
CA PRO A 484 -17.65 2.35 1.86
C PRO A 484 -16.49 2.92 1.06
N LEU A 485 -15.33 3.15 1.69
CA LEU A 485 -14.16 3.82 1.10
C LEU A 485 -13.05 2.82 0.75
N ALA A 486 -13.41 1.63 0.27
CA ALA A 486 -12.48 0.58 -0.13
C ALA A 486 -11.76 0.85 -1.46
N ILE A 487 -11.05 1.99 -1.52
CA ILE A 487 -10.41 2.54 -2.73
C ILE A 487 -9.33 1.62 -3.34
N GLN A 488 -8.92 0.56 -2.64
CA GLN A 488 -7.97 -0.47 -3.11
C GLN A 488 -8.52 -1.91 -3.06
N GLY A 489 -9.85 -2.09 -2.89
CA GLY A 489 -10.51 -3.40 -2.79
C GLY A 489 -10.13 -4.22 -1.55
N LEU A 490 -10.64 -5.45 -1.41
CA LEU A 490 -10.44 -6.33 -0.24
C LEU A 490 -9.92 -7.72 -0.65
N LEU A 491 -8.68 -7.81 -1.12
CA LEU A 491 -8.10 -9.08 -1.58
C LEU A 491 -8.09 -10.17 -0.48
N HIS A 492 -7.99 -9.84 0.80
CA HIS A 492 -8.03 -10.82 1.89
C HIS A 492 -9.39 -11.54 2.02
N MET A 493 -10.47 -10.95 1.51
CA MET A 493 -11.82 -11.53 1.59
C MET A 493 -12.21 -12.39 0.38
N VAL A 494 -11.47 -12.29 -0.75
CA VAL A 494 -11.92 -12.88 -2.03
C VAL A 494 -12.15 -14.39 -1.97
N ILE A 495 -11.26 -15.14 -1.30
CA ILE A 495 -11.35 -16.61 -1.23
C ILE A 495 -12.49 -17.03 -0.32
N THR A 496 -12.59 -16.42 0.88
CA THR A 496 -13.65 -16.69 1.86
C THR A 496 -15.03 -16.42 1.26
N ASN A 497 -15.19 -15.28 0.60
CA ASN A 497 -16.44 -14.90 -0.05
C ASN A 497 -16.78 -15.81 -1.24
N ALA A 498 -15.81 -16.15 -2.09
CA ALA A 498 -16.02 -17.08 -3.19
C ALA A 498 -16.37 -18.49 -2.70
N HIS A 499 -15.75 -18.96 -1.62
CA HIS A 499 -16.06 -20.24 -0.98
C HIS A 499 -17.48 -20.26 -0.40
N ASN A 500 -17.90 -19.16 0.22
CA ASN A 500 -19.23 -19.02 0.84
C ASN A 500 -20.36 -18.69 -0.14
N TYR A 501 -20.04 -18.43 -1.42
CA TYR A 501 -20.97 -17.90 -2.42
C TYR A 501 -21.62 -16.57 -1.98
N ASP A 502 -20.85 -15.73 -1.30
CA ASP A 502 -21.33 -14.50 -0.69
C ASP A 502 -20.58 -13.30 -1.28
N PRO A 503 -21.22 -12.42 -2.07
CA PRO A 503 -22.66 -12.36 -2.32
C PRO A 503 -23.18 -13.30 -3.41
N TYR A 504 -22.28 -13.93 -4.19
CA TYR A 504 -22.64 -14.88 -5.25
C TYR A 504 -21.48 -15.82 -5.60
N ARG A 505 -21.79 -16.88 -6.36
CA ARG A 505 -20.80 -17.82 -6.89
C ARG A 505 -19.99 -17.20 -8.05
N ILE A 506 -18.67 -17.34 -8.04
CA ILE A 506 -17.81 -17.02 -9.19
C ILE A 506 -17.56 -18.25 -10.07
N ASP A 507 -17.07 -18.04 -11.29
CA ASP A 507 -16.61 -19.12 -12.17
C ASP A 507 -15.08 -19.29 -12.12
N THR A 508 -14.35 -18.18 -12.26
CA THR A 508 -12.89 -18.20 -12.37
C THR A 508 -12.27 -17.20 -11.41
N LEU A 509 -11.26 -17.65 -10.66
CA LEU A 509 -10.37 -16.82 -9.87
C LEU A 509 -9.00 -16.74 -10.54
N MET A 510 -8.60 -15.54 -10.98
CA MET A 510 -7.26 -15.26 -11.51
C MET A 510 -6.43 -14.54 -10.45
N LEU A 511 -5.26 -15.09 -10.14
CA LEU A 511 -4.28 -14.53 -9.21
C LEU A 511 -2.95 -14.29 -9.91
N PHE A 512 -2.40 -13.09 -9.76
CA PHE A 512 -1.06 -12.74 -10.23
C PHE A 512 -0.18 -12.31 -9.06
N MET A 513 0.97 -12.98 -8.85
CA MET A 513 1.92 -12.67 -7.77
C MET A 513 1.30 -12.57 -6.37
N ALA A 514 0.28 -13.39 -6.08
CA ALA A 514 -0.44 -13.42 -4.80
C ALA A 514 -0.36 -14.81 -4.16
N ASN A 515 0.31 -14.94 -3.02
CA ASN A 515 0.48 -16.21 -2.32
C ASN A 515 -0.58 -16.41 -1.22
N MET A 516 -1.85 -16.44 -1.63
CA MET A 516 -3.00 -16.47 -0.72
C MET A 516 -3.11 -17.78 0.08
N ALA A 517 -2.56 -18.88 -0.44
CA ALA A 517 -2.46 -20.14 0.28
C ALA A 517 -1.43 -20.13 1.44
N TRP A 518 -0.70 -19.02 1.64
CA TRP A 518 0.34 -18.92 2.66
C TRP A 518 0.31 -17.59 3.42
N ASN A 519 1.26 -16.68 3.18
CA ASN A 519 1.46 -15.49 4.01
C ASN A 519 0.58 -14.29 3.63
N SER A 520 -0.13 -14.34 2.50
CA SER A 520 -1.02 -13.26 2.03
C SER A 520 -2.45 -13.40 2.57
N SER A 521 -2.75 -14.43 3.35
CA SER A 521 -4.04 -14.65 3.99
C SER A 521 -4.00 -14.36 5.49
N MET A 522 -5.13 -13.88 6.01
CA MET A 522 -5.47 -14.02 7.42
C MET A 522 -5.99 -15.46 7.56
N ASN A 523 -5.41 -16.24 8.46
CA ASN A 523 -5.64 -17.67 8.64
C ASN A 523 -5.26 -18.55 7.44
N THR A 524 -3.94 -18.75 7.28
CA THR A 524 -3.38 -19.63 6.25
C THR A 524 -4.01 -21.03 6.21
N ALA A 525 -4.28 -21.63 7.38
CA ALA A 525 -4.77 -23.01 7.45
C ALA A 525 -6.20 -23.13 6.92
N GLU A 526 -7.08 -22.19 7.30
CA GLU A 526 -8.46 -22.18 6.82
C GLU A 526 -8.55 -21.84 5.34
N ILE A 527 -7.74 -20.89 4.84
CA ILE A 527 -7.72 -20.57 3.41
C ILE A 527 -7.31 -21.79 2.56
N GLN A 528 -6.32 -22.58 2.99
CA GLN A 528 -5.99 -23.81 2.26
C GLN A 528 -7.15 -24.82 2.23
N LYS A 529 -7.91 -24.94 3.32
CA LYS A 529 -9.12 -25.79 3.35
C LYS A 529 -10.18 -25.27 2.39
N MET A 530 -10.42 -23.95 2.36
CA MET A 530 -11.40 -23.33 1.48
C MET A 530 -11.06 -23.53 -0.01
N LEU A 531 -9.77 -23.44 -0.36
CA LEU A 531 -9.29 -23.61 -1.73
C LEU A 531 -9.59 -25.01 -2.30
N VAL A 532 -9.58 -26.05 -1.47
CA VAL A 532 -9.84 -27.44 -1.88
C VAL A 532 -11.28 -27.89 -1.63
N ALA A 533 -12.10 -27.04 -1.02
CA ALA A 533 -13.45 -27.41 -0.64
C ALA A 533 -14.35 -27.63 -1.86
N LYS A 534 -15.22 -28.62 -1.72
CA LYS A 534 -16.22 -29.00 -2.71
C LYS A 534 -17.62 -28.75 -2.19
N ASP A 535 -18.53 -28.50 -3.10
CA ASP A 535 -19.95 -28.46 -2.77
C ASP A 535 -20.44 -29.89 -2.49
N PRO A 536 -21.10 -30.16 -1.36
CA PRO A 536 -21.64 -31.48 -1.08
C PRO A 536 -22.78 -31.87 -2.03
N GLU A 537 -23.44 -30.92 -2.70
CA GLU A 537 -24.58 -31.18 -3.58
C GLU A 537 -24.15 -31.69 -4.96
N ASP A 538 -23.15 -31.05 -5.59
CA ASP A 538 -22.70 -31.39 -6.95
C ASP A 538 -21.30 -32.07 -6.99
N GLY A 539 -20.54 -32.03 -5.90
CA GLY A 539 -19.18 -32.59 -5.82
C GLY A 539 -18.10 -31.76 -6.54
N GLU A 540 -18.47 -30.62 -7.13
CA GLU A 540 -17.58 -29.67 -7.78
C GLU A 540 -16.87 -28.78 -6.76
N TYR A 541 -15.73 -28.20 -7.15
CA TYR A 541 -15.08 -27.23 -6.28
C TYR A 541 -15.94 -25.98 -6.12
N ARG A 542 -15.99 -25.46 -4.88
CA ARG A 542 -16.70 -24.20 -4.58
C ARG A 542 -16.15 -23.03 -5.41
N ILE A 543 -14.83 -22.98 -5.57
CA ILE A 543 -14.16 -22.13 -6.56
C ILE A 543 -13.87 -23.00 -7.80
N PRO A 544 -14.61 -22.86 -8.91
CA PRO A 544 -14.58 -23.84 -9.99
C PRO A 544 -13.23 -23.91 -10.71
N PHE A 545 -12.60 -22.76 -10.99
CA PHE A 545 -11.34 -22.72 -11.72
C PHE A 545 -10.39 -21.64 -11.18
N ILE A 546 -9.14 -22.01 -10.90
CA ILE A 546 -8.11 -21.12 -10.36
C ILE A 546 -6.96 -21.01 -11.35
N VAL A 547 -6.66 -19.78 -11.78
CA VAL A 547 -5.49 -19.45 -12.60
C VAL A 547 -4.48 -18.73 -11.74
N VAL A 548 -3.23 -19.22 -11.72
CA VAL A 548 -2.12 -18.58 -11.01
C VAL A 548 -1.04 -18.21 -12.00
N SER A 549 -0.69 -16.93 -12.06
CA SER A 549 0.55 -16.47 -12.70
C SER A 549 1.58 -16.08 -11.63
N ASP A 550 2.70 -16.79 -11.62
CA ASP A 550 3.81 -16.59 -10.71
C ASP A 550 5.13 -16.90 -11.43
N ALA A 551 6.25 -16.37 -10.96
CA ALA A 551 7.57 -16.69 -11.49
C ALA A 551 8.17 -17.93 -10.81
N PHE A 552 7.66 -18.29 -9.63
CA PHE A 552 8.22 -19.35 -8.78
C PHE A 552 7.13 -20.33 -8.32
N HIS A 553 7.55 -21.55 -8.00
CA HIS A 553 6.74 -22.60 -7.36
C HIS A 553 6.46 -22.24 -5.89
N SER A 554 5.54 -21.29 -5.70
CA SER A 554 5.01 -20.87 -4.40
C SER A 554 3.95 -21.85 -3.88
N GLU A 555 3.56 -21.74 -2.61
CA GLU A 555 2.49 -22.57 -2.03
C GLU A 555 1.18 -22.46 -2.83
N MET A 556 0.84 -21.27 -3.33
CA MET A 556 -0.38 -21.03 -4.11
C MET A 556 -0.42 -21.80 -5.44
N VAL A 557 0.73 -22.06 -6.07
CA VAL A 557 0.80 -22.82 -7.34
C VAL A 557 0.19 -24.21 -7.19
N ASN A 558 0.35 -24.84 -6.02
CA ASN A 558 -0.19 -26.16 -5.72
C ASN A 558 -1.73 -26.24 -5.75
N PHE A 559 -2.40 -25.09 -5.61
CA PHE A 559 -3.86 -24.97 -5.62
C PHE A 559 -4.41 -24.49 -6.96
N ALA A 560 -3.57 -24.23 -7.95
CA ALA A 560 -4.00 -23.79 -9.28
C ALA A 560 -4.61 -24.94 -10.09
N ASP A 561 -5.56 -24.61 -10.95
CA ASP A 561 -5.98 -25.47 -12.05
C ASP A 561 -5.13 -25.21 -13.30
N LEU A 562 -4.78 -23.94 -13.55
CA LEU A 562 -3.89 -23.51 -14.63
C LEU A 562 -2.79 -22.60 -14.08
N VAL A 563 -1.54 -22.96 -14.35
CA VAL A 563 -0.35 -22.16 -13.98
C VAL A 563 0.23 -21.52 -15.24
N LEU A 564 0.39 -20.21 -15.21
CA LEU A 564 0.96 -19.40 -16.29
C LEU A 564 2.31 -18.82 -15.82
N PRO A 565 3.45 -19.42 -16.20
CA PRO A 565 4.74 -19.08 -15.62
C PRO A 565 5.22 -17.70 -16.08
N ASP A 566 5.45 -16.82 -15.12
CA ASP A 566 5.96 -15.47 -15.32
C ASP A 566 7.51 -15.47 -15.41
N THR A 567 8.00 -14.40 -15.98
CA THR A 567 9.41 -14.02 -16.02
C THR A 567 9.89 -13.46 -14.67
N THR A 568 11.20 -13.55 -14.43
CA THR A 568 11.83 -12.72 -13.41
C THR A 568 11.96 -11.27 -13.89
N TYR A 569 12.29 -10.34 -12.99
CA TYR A 569 12.37 -8.92 -13.33
C TYR A 569 13.51 -8.53 -14.28
N LEU A 570 14.47 -9.42 -14.54
CA LEU A 570 15.59 -9.20 -15.47
C LEU A 570 15.32 -9.78 -16.87
N GLU A 571 14.16 -10.40 -17.05
CA GLU A 571 13.75 -11.14 -18.26
C GLU A 571 12.56 -10.47 -18.98
N ARG A 572 12.13 -9.26 -18.57
CA ARG A 572 10.89 -8.63 -19.06
C ARG A 572 10.99 -7.15 -19.36
N TYR A 573 10.07 -6.72 -20.22
CA TYR A 573 9.66 -5.33 -20.34
C TYR A 573 8.64 -4.99 -19.26
N ASP A 574 8.82 -3.85 -18.59
CA ASP A 574 7.92 -3.34 -17.54
C ASP A 574 8.16 -1.83 -17.39
N THR A 575 7.18 -1.07 -16.89
CA THR A 575 7.37 0.38 -16.66
C THR A 575 6.88 0.81 -15.29
N LEU A 576 7.54 1.84 -14.75
CA LEU A 576 7.21 2.46 -13.48
C LEU A 576 6.66 3.84 -13.77
N SER A 577 5.40 3.83 -14.19
CA SER A 577 4.74 4.89 -14.95
C SER A 577 4.16 6.01 -14.08
N MET A 578 4.14 7.23 -14.64
CA MET A 578 3.38 8.37 -14.11
C MET A 578 1.86 8.14 -14.05
N LEU A 579 1.32 7.17 -14.79
CA LEU A 579 -0.10 6.81 -14.79
C LEU A 579 -0.46 5.76 -13.73
N ASP A 580 0.53 5.22 -13.02
CA ASP A 580 0.31 4.24 -11.97
C ASP A 580 1.12 4.63 -10.73
N ARG A 581 2.37 4.17 -10.66
CA ARG A 581 3.26 4.43 -9.55
C ARG A 581 4.63 4.79 -10.12
N PRO A 582 5.00 6.08 -10.14
CA PRO A 582 6.30 6.51 -10.67
C PRO A 582 7.42 6.32 -9.65
N ILE A 583 8.64 6.73 -10.04
CA ILE A 583 9.81 6.84 -9.15
C ILE A 583 10.13 8.31 -8.83
N SER A 584 9.13 9.19 -8.95
CA SER A 584 9.28 10.62 -8.70
C SER A 584 9.85 10.92 -7.31
N GLU A 585 10.66 11.96 -7.26
CA GLU A 585 11.16 12.56 -6.03
C GLU A 585 10.36 13.85 -5.75
N THR A 586 10.50 14.42 -4.55
CA THR A 586 9.73 15.63 -4.19
C THR A 586 10.05 16.83 -5.08
N ASP A 587 11.21 16.85 -5.73
CA ASP A 587 11.68 17.94 -6.58
C ASP A 587 11.82 17.59 -8.07
N ALA A 588 11.37 16.40 -8.49
CA ALA A 588 11.49 15.95 -9.86
C ALA A 588 10.39 14.96 -10.28
N VAL A 589 9.91 15.12 -11.51
CA VAL A 589 9.09 14.11 -12.19
C VAL A 589 10.03 13.00 -12.67
N CYS A 590 9.78 11.75 -12.26
CA CYS A 590 10.63 10.63 -12.66
C CYS A 590 9.81 9.37 -12.93
N ASP A 591 10.10 8.71 -14.04
CA ASP A 591 9.66 7.35 -14.34
C ASP A 591 10.84 6.51 -14.83
N SER A 592 10.65 5.19 -14.85
CA SER A 592 11.70 4.25 -15.23
C SER A 592 11.14 3.03 -15.93
N ILE A 593 12.04 2.28 -16.55
CA ILE A 593 11.71 1.04 -17.23
C ILE A 593 12.47 -0.13 -16.63
N ARG A 594 11.96 -1.33 -16.93
CA ARG A 594 12.72 -2.56 -16.98
C ARG A 594 12.69 -3.04 -18.42
N HIS A 595 13.82 -3.45 -18.93
CA HIS A 595 13.93 -4.20 -20.16
C HIS A 595 14.64 -5.52 -19.89
N PRO A 596 14.46 -6.54 -20.75
CA PRO A 596 15.20 -7.79 -20.63
C PRO A 596 16.70 -7.51 -20.68
N ILE A 597 17.39 -7.91 -19.62
CA ILE A 597 18.85 -7.95 -19.52
C ILE A 597 19.36 -9.35 -19.87
N LEU A 598 18.53 -10.35 -19.56
CA LEU A 598 18.76 -11.76 -19.84
C LEU A 598 17.71 -12.29 -20.81
N GLU A 599 18.15 -13.15 -21.71
CA GLU A 599 17.25 -13.98 -22.51
C GLU A 599 16.77 -15.16 -21.67
N PRO A 600 15.45 -15.39 -21.55
CA PRO A 600 14.92 -16.56 -20.85
C PRO A 600 15.38 -17.85 -21.53
N ASN A 601 15.81 -18.83 -20.72
CA ASN A 601 16.11 -20.19 -21.17
C ASN A 601 14.96 -21.19 -20.85
N ARG A 602 13.76 -20.66 -20.64
CA ARG A 602 12.54 -21.37 -20.23
C ARG A 602 11.37 -20.91 -21.11
N ASP A 603 10.34 -21.72 -21.23
CA ASP A 603 9.12 -21.38 -21.98
C ASP A 603 8.17 -20.53 -21.13
N VAL A 604 8.57 -19.28 -20.87
CA VAL A 604 7.86 -18.35 -19.98
C VAL A 604 7.50 -17.04 -20.69
N ARG A 605 6.45 -16.37 -20.23
CA ARG A 605 6.01 -15.07 -20.75
C ARG A 605 5.72 -14.13 -19.60
N ALA A 606 6.10 -12.86 -19.77
CA ALA A 606 5.74 -11.84 -18.80
C ALA A 606 4.22 -11.71 -18.68
N TRP A 607 3.69 -11.59 -17.47
CA TRP A 607 2.23 -11.49 -17.27
C TRP A 607 1.58 -10.35 -18.07
N GLN A 608 2.27 -9.20 -18.16
CA GLN A 608 1.82 -8.05 -18.96
C GLN A 608 1.66 -8.40 -20.44
N GLU A 609 2.56 -9.22 -20.99
CA GLU A 609 2.49 -9.71 -22.38
C GLU A 609 1.30 -10.66 -22.57
N VAL A 610 1.05 -11.53 -21.59
CA VAL A 610 -0.11 -12.44 -21.60
C VAL A 610 -1.43 -11.66 -21.58
N LEU A 611 -1.52 -10.59 -20.79
CA LEU A 611 -2.73 -9.76 -20.72
C LEU A 611 -3.02 -9.01 -22.04
N VAL A 612 -2.00 -8.47 -22.70
CA VAL A 612 -2.15 -7.79 -24.00
C VAL A 612 -2.63 -8.78 -25.08
N ASP A 613 -2.05 -9.99 -25.10
CA ASP A 613 -2.46 -11.08 -26.02
C ASP A 613 -3.91 -11.51 -25.75
N LEU A 614 -4.27 -11.81 -24.49
CA LEU A 614 -5.64 -12.16 -24.10
C LEU A 614 -6.63 -11.03 -24.44
N ALA A 615 -6.28 -9.77 -24.23
CA ALA A 615 -7.14 -8.64 -24.58
C ALA A 615 -7.41 -8.55 -26.09
N GLY A 616 -6.38 -8.80 -26.91
CA GLY A 616 -6.53 -8.91 -28.36
C GLY A 616 -7.43 -10.08 -28.77
N ARG A 617 -7.21 -11.27 -28.20
CA ARG A 617 -8.03 -12.48 -28.45
C ARG A 617 -9.49 -12.31 -28.04
N LEU A 618 -9.75 -11.57 -26.96
CA LEU A 618 -11.09 -11.29 -26.45
C LEU A 618 -11.77 -10.09 -27.11
N GLY A 619 -11.09 -9.41 -28.06
CA GLY A 619 -11.67 -8.31 -28.82
C GLY A 619 -11.93 -7.05 -27.98
N PHE A 620 -11.07 -6.74 -27.02
CA PHE A 620 -11.26 -5.57 -26.16
C PHE A 620 -11.13 -4.26 -26.96
N PRO A 621 -12.09 -3.32 -26.88
CA PRO A 621 -12.08 -2.11 -27.69
C PRO A 621 -10.79 -1.28 -27.61
N ALA A 622 -10.17 -1.17 -26.43
CA ALA A 622 -8.90 -0.46 -26.28
C ALA A 622 -7.68 -1.17 -26.92
N PHE A 623 -7.82 -2.46 -27.27
CA PHE A 623 -6.76 -3.35 -27.73
C PHE A 623 -6.98 -3.87 -29.17
N VAL A 624 -8.05 -3.48 -29.84
CA VAL A 624 -8.30 -3.84 -31.24
C VAL A 624 -8.50 -2.60 -32.11
N ASN A 625 -8.25 -2.73 -33.40
CA ASN A 625 -8.56 -1.70 -34.39
C ASN A 625 -10.04 -1.75 -34.81
N ALA A 626 -10.47 -0.87 -35.72
CA ALA A 626 -11.85 -0.82 -36.21
C ALA A 626 -12.31 -2.10 -36.93
N LYS A 627 -11.39 -2.98 -37.34
CA LYS A 627 -11.67 -4.29 -37.96
C LYS A 627 -11.74 -5.43 -36.93
N GLY A 628 -11.49 -5.14 -35.65
CA GLY A 628 -11.42 -6.15 -34.58
C GLY A 628 -10.11 -6.91 -34.51
N GLU A 629 -9.08 -6.50 -35.26
CA GLU A 629 -7.76 -7.12 -35.22
C GLU A 629 -6.93 -6.53 -34.05
N PRO A 630 -6.03 -7.29 -33.42
CA PRO A 630 -5.16 -6.78 -32.36
C PRO A 630 -4.43 -5.50 -32.78
N ARG A 631 -4.60 -4.42 -32.01
CA ARG A 631 -4.01 -3.11 -32.25
C ARG A 631 -2.52 -3.09 -31.95
N TYR A 632 -2.10 -3.81 -30.91
CA TYR A 632 -0.73 -3.82 -30.43
C TYR A 632 -0.09 -5.17 -30.71
N LYS A 633 1.18 -5.16 -31.15
CA LYS A 633 1.94 -6.40 -31.39
C LYS A 633 2.30 -7.17 -30.12
N GLY A 634 2.28 -6.49 -28.97
CA GLY A 634 2.66 -6.99 -27.66
C GLY A 634 2.79 -5.84 -26.66
N TYR A 635 3.30 -6.11 -25.46
CA TYR A 635 3.38 -5.14 -24.38
C TYR A 635 4.30 -3.95 -24.69
N LYS A 636 5.45 -4.17 -25.34
CA LYS A 636 6.37 -3.07 -25.73
C LYS A 636 5.65 -2.04 -26.62
N ASP A 637 4.88 -2.53 -27.58
CA ASP A 637 4.10 -1.75 -28.54
C ASP A 637 2.93 -1.03 -27.86
N PHE A 638 2.24 -1.72 -26.95
CA PHE A 638 1.20 -1.13 -26.10
C PHE A 638 1.71 0.07 -25.30
N ILE A 639 2.86 -0.05 -24.63
CA ILE A 639 3.43 1.05 -23.83
C ILE A 639 3.75 2.29 -24.66
N VAL A 640 4.21 2.11 -25.90
CA VAL A 640 4.52 3.24 -26.80
C VAL A 640 3.26 3.93 -27.30
N TYR A 641 2.29 3.17 -27.80
CA TYR A 641 1.18 3.69 -28.60
C TYR A 641 -0.15 3.84 -27.86
N TYR A 642 -0.28 3.27 -26.66
CA TYR A 642 -1.44 3.56 -25.82
C TYR A 642 -1.32 4.96 -25.25
N GLU A 643 -2.40 5.72 -25.39
CA GLU A 643 -2.54 7.05 -24.83
C GLU A 643 -3.80 7.07 -23.96
N LYS A 644 -3.66 7.50 -22.71
CA LYS A 644 -4.79 7.73 -21.81
C LYS A 644 -5.63 8.91 -22.30
N GLU A 645 -4.94 9.93 -22.80
CA GLU A 645 -5.47 11.11 -23.47
C GLU A 645 -4.44 11.57 -24.53
N PRO A 646 -4.84 12.38 -25.52
CA PRO A 646 -3.94 12.82 -26.58
C PRO A 646 -2.64 13.44 -26.02
N GLY A 647 -1.52 12.79 -26.32
CA GLY A 647 -0.19 13.20 -25.90
C GLY A 647 0.31 12.58 -24.59
N ILE A 648 -0.52 11.89 -23.81
CA ILE A 648 -0.15 11.32 -22.51
C ILE A 648 -0.17 9.79 -22.57
N GLY A 649 1.02 9.21 -22.57
CA GLY A 649 1.26 7.76 -22.48
C GLY A 649 1.72 7.32 -21.10
N PHE A 650 2.14 6.06 -20.98
CA PHE A 650 2.69 5.52 -19.73
C PHE A 650 4.04 6.12 -19.33
N LEU A 651 4.90 6.41 -20.31
CA LEU A 651 6.24 6.96 -20.10
C LEU A 651 6.27 8.42 -20.52
N SER A 652 6.81 9.28 -19.66
CA SER A 652 6.85 10.74 -19.82
C SER A 652 8.11 11.24 -20.54
N GLY A 653 9.23 10.55 -20.42
CA GLY A 653 10.47 10.89 -21.14
C GLY A 653 10.42 10.65 -22.66
N TRP A 654 11.12 11.50 -23.42
CA TRP A 654 11.30 11.41 -24.89
C TRP A 654 10.02 11.10 -25.70
N ARG A 655 8.97 11.87 -25.46
CA ARG A 655 7.73 11.92 -26.28
C ARG A 655 7.97 12.70 -27.58
N GLY A 656 6.95 12.71 -28.44
CA GLY A 656 7.00 13.29 -29.79
C GLY A 656 7.63 12.34 -30.80
N GLU A 657 7.25 12.41 -32.08
CA GLU A 657 7.74 11.48 -33.12
C GLU A 657 9.28 11.47 -33.25
N LYS A 658 9.94 12.57 -32.83
CA LYS A 658 11.40 12.73 -32.83
C LYS A 658 12.06 12.49 -31.47
N GLY A 659 11.28 12.31 -30.40
CA GLY A 659 11.79 12.16 -29.03
C GLY A 659 12.27 13.46 -28.37
N ASP A 660 11.85 14.62 -28.88
CA ASP A 660 12.26 15.96 -28.43
C ASP A 660 11.29 16.62 -27.44
N GLN A 661 10.19 15.94 -27.09
CA GLN A 661 9.19 16.40 -26.12
C GLN A 661 9.23 15.56 -24.84
N HIS A 662 8.71 16.11 -23.75
CA HIS A 662 8.63 15.43 -22.45
C HIS A 662 7.29 15.70 -21.80
N LEU A 663 6.87 14.80 -20.90
CA LEU A 663 5.59 14.82 -20.18
C LEU A 663 4.38 14.61 -21.09
N ARG A 664 4.22 15.45 -22.12
CA ARG A 664 3.18 15.41 -23.13
C ARG A 664 3.75 15.53 -24.54
N GLY A 665 3.25 14.72 -25.47
CA GLY A 665 3.64 14.73 -26.87
C GLY A 665 3.20 13.45 -27.58
N ALA A 666 3.25 13.36 -28.91
CA ALA A 666 2.83 12.15 -29.64
C ALA A 666 3.65 10.89 -29.25
N PRO A 667 3.15 9.67 -29.50
CA PRO A 667 3.93 8.43 -29.34
C PRO A 667 5.28 8.47 -30.06
N ASN A 668 6.34 8.04 -29.39
CA ASN A 668 7.69 7.90 -29.96
C ASN A 668 8.01 6.42 -30.20
N PRO A 669 8.13 5.94 -31.46
CA PRO A 669 8.49 4.56 -31.77
C PRO A 669 9.83 4.09 -31.18
N LYS A 670 10.72 5.02 -30.83
CA LYS A 670 12.05 4.78 -30.24
C LYS A 670 12.11 5.08 -28.73
N GLN A 671 10.96 5.20 -28.06
CA GLN A 671 10.93 5.61 -26.65
C GLN A 671 11.72 4.65 -25.76
N TRP A 672 11.56 3.33 -25.96
CA TRP A 672 12.30 2.32 -25.19
C TRP A 672 13.81 2.45 -25.35
N GLU A 673 14.27 2.64 -26.59
CA GLU A 673 15.68 2.83 -26.92
C GLU A 673 16.23 4.08 -26.24
N ALA A 674 15.47 5.18 -26.24
CA ALA A 674 15.85 6.41 -25.54
C ALA A 674 16.03 6.18 -24.02
N TYR A 675 15.12 5.46 -23.37
CA TYR A 675 15.29 5.13 -21.95
C TYR A 675 16.53 4.25 -21.72
N ILE A 676 16.78 3.25 -22.57
CA ILE A 676 17.96 2.37 -22.45
C ILE A 676 19.26 3.18 -22.57
N GLU A 677 19.34 4.08 -23.55
CA GLU A 677 20.48 5.01 -23.73
C GLU A 677 20.70 5.92 -22.51
N HIS A 678 19.63 6.22 -21.77
CA HIS A 678 19.65 7.03 -20.55
C HIS A 678 19.55 6.18 -19.27
N LYS A 679 20.09 4.96 -19.32
CA LYS A 679 20.28 4.09 -18.14
C LYS A 679 18.96 3.71 -17.45
N SER A 680 17.90 3.58 -18.24
CA SER A 680 16.58 3.05 -17.89
C SER A 680 15.71 3.94 -16.99
N PHE A 681 15.97 5.24 -16.94
CA PHE A 681 15.10 6.21 -16.25
C PHE A 681 15.03 7.55 -16.97
N PHE A 682 13.99 8.31 -16.67
CA PHE A 682 13.83 9.71 -17.07
C PHE A 682 13.66 10.57 -15.83
N GLN A 683 14.18 11.79 -15.89
CA GLN A 683 14.10 12.75 -14.80
C GLN A 683 13.92 14.17 -15.35
N TYR A 684 12.88 14.85 -14.90
CA TYR A 684 12.63 16.26 -15.16
C TYR A 684 12.60 17.02 -13.83
N HIS A 685 13.61 17.84 -13.59
CA HIS A 685 13.71 18.63 -12.36
C HIS A 685 12.75 19.81 -12.37
N LEU A 686 11.98 19.95 -11.29
CA LEU A 686 11.14 21.12 -11.10
C LEU A 686 12.01 22.33 -10.72
N PRO A 687 11.78 23.52 -11.32
CA PRO A 687 12.40 24.75 -10.84
C PRO A 687 11.94 25.05 -9.40
N MET A 688 12.75 25.79 -8.64
CA MET A 688 12.50 26.07 -7.22
C MET A 688 11.10 26.64 -6.96
N SER A 689 10.63 27.53 -7.84
CA SER A 689 9.30 28.16 -7.76
C SER A 689 8.14 27.18 -7.80
N LEU A 690 8.36 25.92 -8.20
CA LEU A 690 7.34 24.87 -8.33
C LEU A 690 7.44 23.77 -7.25
N ARG A 691 8.37 23.87 -6.30
CA ARG A 691 8.69 22.76 -5.36
C ARG A 691 7.83 22.71 -4.11
N TYR A 692 7.17 23.81 -3.75
CA TYR A 692 6.45 23.97 -2.49
C TYR A 692 5.08 24.63 -2.68
N PHE A 693 4.21 24.43 -1.70
CA PHE A 693 2.81 24.88 -1.65
C PHE A 693 2.04 24.56 -2.93
N ARG A 694 2.32 23.41 -3.55
CA ARG A 694 1.87 23.03 -4.89
C ARG A 694 0.37 22.98 -5.06
N SER A 695 -0.37 22.75 -3.98
CA SER A 695 -1.83 22.77 -3.98
C SER A 695 -2.42 24.19 -4.10
N ALA A 696 -1.61 25.20 -3.84
CA ALA A 696 -1.96 26.62 -3.83
C ALA A 696 -1.05 27.49 -4.72
N ASN A 697 -0.01 26.91 -5.30
CA ASN A 697 0.96 27.58 -6.16
C ASN A 697 0.43 27.60 -7.60
N LYS A 698 0.13 28.79 -8.09
CA LYS A 698 -0.53 28.97 -9.39
C LYS A 698 0.28 28.36 -10.54
N ASP A 699 1.57 28.64 -10.59
CA ASP A 699 2.44 28.19 -11.67
C ASP A 699 2.58 26.65 -11.66
N TYR A 700 2.57 26.03 -10.46
CA TYR A 700 2.56 24.57 -10.36
C TYR A 700 1.25 23.97 -10.85
N LEU A 701 0.11 24.56 -10.46
CA LEU A 701 -1.20 24.08 -10.87
C LEU A 701 -1.36 24.15 -12.40
N GLU A 702 -0.86 25.21 -13.04
CA GLU A 702 -0.82 25.34 -14.50
C GLU A 702 0.08 24.27 -15.14
N PHE A 703 1.30 24.07 -14.61
CA PHE A 703 2.19 22.99 -15.03
C PHE A 703 1.54 21.60 -14.89
N ALA A 704 0.83 21.36 -13.78
CA ALA A 704 0.17 20.09 -13.50
C ALA A 704 -0.99 19.81 -14.47
N VAL A 705 -1.67 20.84 -14.98
CA VAL A 705 -2.65 20.70 -16.06
C VAL A 705 -1.96 20.36 -17.38
N GLU A 706 -0.87 21.07 -17.72
CA GLU A 706 -0.11 20.82 -18.95
C GLU A 706 0.41 19.37 -19.00
N ALA A 707 0.91 18.87 -17.86
CA ALA A 707 1.43 17.51 -17.70
C ALA A 707 0.35 16.43 -17.53
N GLY A 708 -0.95 16.79 -17.51
CA GLY A 708 -2.06 15.83 -17.39
C GLY A 708 -2.25 15.23 -16.00
N TYR A 709 -1.79 15.91 -14.95
CA TYR A 709 -1.90 15.45 -13.57
C TYR A 709 -3.23 15.82 -12.93
N ILE A 710 -3.73 17.01 -13.21
CA ILE A 710 -5.01 17.52 -12.73
C ILE A 710 -5.82 18.10 -13.91
N PRO A 711 -7.16 18.12 -13.85
CA PRO A 711 -7.98 18.57 -14.97
C PRO A 711 -7.99 20.09 -15.15
N GLU A 712 -7.80 20.86 -14.07
CA GLU A 712 -7.87 22.31 -14.06
C GLU A 712 -6.95 22.92 -13.00
N ALA A 713 -6.47 24.14 -13.26
CA ALA A 713 -5.53 24.86 -12.39
C ALA A 713 -6.27 25.65 -11.30
N LYS A 714 -7.04 24.94 -10.46
CA LYS A 714 -7.73 25.50 -9.29
C LYS A 714 -7.00 25.14 -8.00
N PRO A 715 -7.11 25.96 -6.93
CA PRO A 715 -6.58 25.59 -5.63
C PRO A 715 -7.17 24.27 -5.16
N ILE A 716 -6.33 23.44 -4.55
CA ILE A 716 -6.75 22.20 -3.91
C ILE A 716 -6.64 22.40 -2.40
N LEU A 717 -7.78 22.49 -1.73
CA LEU A 717 -7.83 22.72 -0.29
C LEU A 717 -7.59 21.43 0.50
N ILE A 718 -6.95 21.58 1.66
CA ILE A 718 -6.87 20.57 2.70
C ILE A 718 -8.20 20.56 3.46
N GLU A 719 -8.82 19.40 3.59
CA GLU A 719 -10.11 19.21 4.26
C GLU A 719 -9.93 18.65 5.68
N LEU A 720 -9.79 19.54 6.67
CA LEU A 720 -9.77 19.16 8.10
C LEU A 720 -11.05 18.42 8.47
N TYR A 721 -12.18 19.00 8.06
CA TYR A 721 -13.53 18.44 8.21
C TYR A 721 -13.98 17.84 6.88
N SER A 722 -14.25 16.52 6.88
CA SER A 722 -14.61 15.78 5.66
C SER A 722 -16.12 15.65 5.52
N GLU A 723 -16.71 16.47 4.65
CA GLU A 723 -18.14 16.38 4.30
C GLU A 723 -18.51 15.01 3.69
N PRO A 724 -17.67 14.34 2.86
CA PRO A 724 -17.94 12.97 2.43
C PRO A 724 -18.21 12.00 3.59
N LEU A 725 -17.40 12.07 4.67
CA LEU A 725 -17.62 11.21 5.84
C LEU A 725 -18.93 11.56 6.54
N GLN A 726 -19.23 12.86 6.68
CA GLN A 726 -20.49 13.30 7.28
C GLN A 726 -21.72 12.79 6.50
N LYS A 727 -21.69 12.75 5.16
CA LYS A 727 -22.79 12.17 4.35
C LYS A 727 -23.02 10.70 4.66
N PHE A 728 -21.97 9.91 4.77
CA PHE A 728 -22.08 8.51 5.20
C PHE A 728 -22.58 8.40 6.65
N ARG A 729 -22.12 9.27 7.54
CA ARG A 729 -22.59 9.31 8.94
C ARG A 729 -24.08 9.59 9.03
N LEU A 730 -24.57 10.60 8.31
CA LEU A 730 -25.99 10.93 8.20
C LEU A 730 -26.82 9.76 7.66
N ALA A 731 -26.28 8.99 6.69
CA ALA A 731 -26.95 7.79 6.20
C ALA A 731 -27.07 6.72 7.29
N GLY A 732 -26.03 6.54 8.11
CA GLY A 732 -26.09 5.66 9.30
C GLY A 732 -27.13 6.09 10.32
N LEU A 733 -27.23 7.40 10.57
CA LEU A 733 -28.23 8.01 11.44
C LEU A 733 -29.67 7.92 10.88
N GLY A 734 -29.83 7.60 9.59
CA GLY A 734 -31.12 7.58 8.91
C GLY A 734 -31.63 8.98 8.56
N LEU A 735 -30.74 9.97 8.50
CA LEU A 735 -31.04 11.37 8.24
C LEU A 735 -30.68 11.81 6.82
N TYR A 736 -29.98 10.98 6.04
CA TYR A 736 -29.52 11.37 4.70
C TYR A 736 -30.64 11.30 3.64
N ASP A 737 -30.72 12.27 2.74
CA ASP A 737 -31.78 12.34 1.71
C ASP A 737 -31.60 11.34 0.54
N GLY A 738 -30.50 10.58 0.54
CA GLY A 738 -30.19 9.56 -0.47
C GLY A 738 -30.25 8.11 0.05
N PRO A 739 -29.49 7.17 -0.54
CA PRO A 739 -29.43 5.79 -0.09
C PRO A 739 -29.00 5.67 1.38
N GLN A 740 -29.64 4.77 2.12
CA GLN A 740 -29.35 4.49 3.53
C GLN A 740 -29.23 2.98 3.77
N PRO A 741 -28.36 2.53 4.69
CA PRO A 741 -28.29 1.14 5.08
C PRO A 741 -29.56 0.72 5.85
N LYS A 742 -30.07 -0.47 5.53
CA LYS A 742 -31.23 -1.07 6.21
C LYS A 742 -30.82 -1.91 7.42
N ASP A 743 -29.62 -2.48 7.37
CA ASP A 743 -29.08 -3.31 8.44
C ASP A 743 -28.69 -2.42 9.65
N PRO A 744 -29.19 -2.72 10.88
CA PRO A 744 -28.86 -1.95 12.07
C PRO A 744 -27.36 -1.87 12.37
N VAL A 745 -26.59 -2.92 12.05
CA VAL A 745 -25.14 -2.99 12.27
C VAL A 745 -24.45 -2.02 11.33
N ASP A 746 -24.84 -2.00 10.06
CA ASP A 746 -24.27 -1.05 9.09
C ASP A 746 -24.61 0.40 9.48
N ARG A 747 -25.84 0.65 9.97
CA ARG A 747 -26.25 1.98 10.49
C ARG A 747 -25.38 2.45 11.64
N GLU A 748 -25.18 1.60 12.65
CA GLU A 748 -24.35 1.90 13.82
C GLU A 748 -22.89 2.16 13.40
N ARG A 749 -22.34 1.34 12.52
CA ARG A 749 -20.96 1.48 12.03
C ARG A 749 -20.75 2.81 11.32
N LEU A 750 -21.65 3.18 10.41
CA LEU A 750 -21.53 4.48 9.73
C LEU A 750 -21.66 5.64 10.73
N ALA A 751 -22.62 5.60 11.65
CA ALA A 751 -22.83 6.65 12.63
C ALA A 751 -21.62 6.83 13.59
N THR A 752 -20.92 5.74 13.89
CA THR A 752 -19.81 5.68 14.84
C THR A 752 -18.48 6.06 14.21
N TYR A 753 -18.14 5.47 13.05
CA TYR A 753 -16.77 5.53 12.52
C TYR A 753 -16.55 6.64 11.49
N PHE A 754 -17.60 7.15 10.83
CA PHE A 754 -17.51 8.18 9.80
C PHE A 754 -17.56 9.60 10.37
N ASP A 755 -16.89 9.83 11.49
CA ASP A 755 -16.78 11.18 12.02
C ASP A 755 -16.01 12.09 11.04
N PRO A 756 -16.55 13.29 10.72
CA PRO A 756 -15.92 14.20 9.78
C PRO A 756 -14.60 14.76 10.29
N LEU A 757 -14.34 14.71 11.60
CA LEU A 757 -13.03 14.97 12.20
C LEU A 757 -12.39 13.64 12.65
N PRO A 758 -11.05 13.54 12.70
CA PRO A 758 -10.38 12.33 13.18
C PRO A 758 -10.83 11.91 14.59
N ILE A 759 -11.07 10.62 14.81
CA ILE A 759 -11.41 10.08 16.14
C ILE A 759 -10.53 8.88 16.45
N TRP A 760 -10.41 8.55 17.72
CA TRP A 760 -9.85 7.28 18.13
C TRP A 760 -10.93 6.39 18.73
N TYR A 761 -10.85 5.10 18.41
CA TYR A 761 -11.62 4.04 19.02
C TYR A 761 -10.72 2.83 19.17
N GLU A 762 -10.99 2.01 20.20
CA GLU A 762 -10.27 0.75 20.39
C GLU A 762 -10.44 -0.14 19.14
N PRO A 763 -9.39 -0.81 18.64
CA PRO A 763 -9.52 -1.66 17.46
C PRO A 763 -10.57 -2.78 17.61
N LEU A 764 -11.25 -3.13 16.52
CA LEU A 764 -12.52 -3.87 16.52
C LEU A 764 -12.40 -5.29 17.07
N GLU A 765 -11.30 -5.99 16.78
CA GLU A 765 -11.05 -7.31 17.36
C GLU A 765 -10.81 -7.19 18.87
N GLN A 766 -10.11 -6.14 19.32
CA GLN A 766 -9.78 -5.91 20.73
C GLN A 766 -11.03 -5.66 21.58
N GLN A 767 -12.06 -5.02 21.01
CA GLN A 767 -13.36 -4.82 21.65
C GLN A 767 -14.14 -6.14 21.90
N ARG A 768 -13.75 -7.25 21.25
CA ARG A 768 -14.50 -8.51 21.24
C ARG A 768 -13.74 -9.68 21.89
N VAL A 769 -12.54 -9.43 22.39
CA VAL A 769 -11.70 -10.44 23.04
C VAL A 769 -11.40 -10.02 24.47
N ASP A 770 -11.31 -11.01 25.36
CA ASP A 770 -11.00 -10.76 26.76
C ASP A 770 -9.53 -10.32 26.93
N ALA A 771 -9.36 -9.12 27.47
CA ALA A 771 -8.05 -8.51 27.66
C ALA A 771 -7.22 -9.16 28.77
N GLU A 772 -7.86 -9.81 29.74
CA GLU A 772 -7.21 -10.56 30.81
C GLU A 772 -6.80 -11.95 30.31
N GLU A 773 -7.65 -12.61 29.51
CA GLU A 773 -7.32 -13.89 28.88
C GLU A 773 -6.21 -13.77 27.84
N TYR A 774 -6.25 -12.73 26.99
CA TYR A 774 -5.28 -12.46 25.93
C TYR A 774 -4.51 -11.13 26.17
N PRO A 775 -3.56 -11.10 27.13
CA PRO A 775 -2.96 -9.86 27.60
C PRO A 775 -1.92 -9.23 26.65
N PHE A 776 -1.46 -9.94 25.63
CA PHE A 776 -0.42 -9.44 24.72
C PHE A 776 -0.99 -8.97 23.40
N PHE A 777 -0.51 -7.83 22.90
CA PHE A 777 -0.67 -7.42 21.51
C PHE A 777 0.33 -8.19 20.65
N ALA A 778 -0.08 -8.64 19.47
CA ALA A 778 0.77 -9.41 18.57
C ALA A 778 0.92 -8.72 17.21
N VAL A 779 2.16 -8.35 16.85
CA VAL A 779 2.43 -7.61 15.61
C VAL A 779 3.48 -8.28 14.73
N ASN A 780 3.31 -8.19 13.41
CA ASN A 780 4.28 -8.72 12.45
C ASN A 780 5.13 -7.59 11.86
N GLN A 781 6.45 -7.68 12.03
CA GLN A 781 7.45 -6.82 11.39
C GLN A 781 7.91 -7.44 10.06
N ARG A 782 8.44 -6.63 9.14
CA ARG A 782 9.04 -7.13 7.89
C ARG A 782 10.57 -6.98 7.95
N PRO A 783 11.33 -8.07 7.71
CA PRO A 783 12.78 -8.02 7.81
C PRO A 783 13.40 -7.25 6.64
N MET A 784 14.45 -6.48 6.90
CA MET A 784 15.13 -5.68 5.86
C MET A 784 15.73 -6.50 4.70
N MET A 785 15.99 -7.79 4.91
CA MET A 785 16.67 -8.71 3.98
C MET A 785 15.73 -9.67 3.25
N MET A 786 14.42 -9.65 3.49
CA MET A 786 13.45 -10.42 2.69
C MET A 786 12.27 -9.55 2.28
N TYR A 787 11.62 -9.93 1.19
CA TYR A 787 10.40 -9.28 0.72
C TYR A 787 9.22 -10.25 0.73
N HIS A 788 8.36 -10.10 1.73
CA HIS A 788 7.21 -10.99 1.96
C HIS A 788 7.65 -12.46 1.94
N SER A 789 6.89 -13.34 1.27
CA SER A 789 7.27 -14.75 1.12
C SER A 789 8.28 -15.02 0.01
N TRP A 790 8.61 -14.00 -0.79
CA TRP A 790 9.14 -14.17 -2.14
C TRP A 790 10.63 -14.49 -2.23
N ASP A 791 11.36 -14.29 -1.12
CA ASP A 791 12.82 -14.33 -1.11
C ASP A 791 13.40 -15.54 -0.36
N SER A 792 12.56 -16.42 0.21
CA SER A 792 13.07 -17.62 0.90
C SER A 792 13.65 -18.67 -0.03
N GLN A 793 13.46 -18.56 -1.35
CA GLN A 793 14.19 -19.36 -2.34
C GLN A 793 15.63 -18.85 -2.57
N ASN A 794 15.94 -17.62 -2.12
CA ASN A 794 17.20 -16.96 -2.41
C ASN A 794 18.29 -17.40 -1.44
N ALA A 795 19.23 -18.23 -1.90
CA ALA A 795 20.26 -18.82 -1.05
C ALA A 795 21.13 -17.80 -0.26
N TRP A 796 21.39 -16.60 -0.79
CA TRP A 796 22.18 -15.59 -0.05
C TRP A 796 21.38 -14.94 1.08
N LEU A 797 20.09 -14.64 0.84
CA LEU A 797 19.24 -14.03 1.87
C LEU A 797 18.94 -15.02 3.00
N ARG A 798 18.78 -16.30 2.67
CA ARG A 798 18.64 -17.39 3.64
C ARG A 798 19.84 -17.57 4.57
N GLN A 799 21.06 -17.28 4.10
CA GLN A 799 22.25 -17.32 4.95
C GLN A 799 22.21 -16.26 6.06
N ILE A 800 21.48 -15.16 5.84
CA ILE A 800 21.26 -14.13 6.85
C ILE A 800 20.21 -14.60 7.85
N ILE A 801 19.08 -15.11 7.34
CA ILE A 801 17.98 -15.60 8.18
C ILE A 801 17.18 -16.69 7.45
N ALA A 802 17.00 -17.83 8.10
CA ALA A 802 16.18 -18.95 7.61
C ALA A 802 15.16 -19.44 8.68
N GLN A 803 15.08 -18.75 9.81
CA GLN A 803 14.14 -19.01 10.90
C GLN A 803 13.77 -17.68 11.57
N ASN A 804 12.59 -17.61 12.17
CA ASN A 804 12.12 -16.49 12.97
C ASN A 804 11.84 -16.91 14.41
N TYR A 805 11.85 -15.93 15.31
CA TYR A 805 11.50 -16.09 16.72
C TYR A 805 10.30 -15.22 17.05
N LEU A 806 9.54 -15.61 18.07
CA LEU A 806 8.63 -14.69 18.75
C LEU A 806 9.45 -13.82 19.70
N TYR A 807 9.58 -12.54 19.41
CA TYR A 807 10.25 -11.58 20.26
C TYR A 807 9.31 -11.12 21.37
N MET A 808 9.82 -11.12 22.60
CA MET A 808 9.09 -10.68 23.79
C MET A 808 10.01 -9.79 24.63
N ASN A 809 9.42 -8.84 25.35
CA ASN A 809 10.14 -8.04 26.33
C ASN A 809 10.82 -8.95 27.39
N ARG A 810 12.11 -8.71 27.68
CA ARG A 810 12.90 -9.56 28.58
C ARG A 810 12.30 -9.62 29.98
N GLU A 811 12.09 -8.46 30.59
CA GLU A 811 11.57 -8.37 31.96
C GLU A 811 10.23 -9.09 32.06
N ARG A 812 9.34 -8.88 31.08
CA ARG A 812 8.04 -9.55 31.04
C ARG A 812 8.16 -11.07 30.91
N GLY A 813 9.02 -11.54 30.01
CA GLY A 813 9.25 -12.98 29.83
C GLY A 813 9.82 -13.65 31.09
N GLU A 814 10.77 -13.01 31.76
CA GLU A 814 11.38 -13.51 32.99
C GLU A 814 10.38 -13.55 34.16
N GLN A 815 9.52 -12.54 34.30
CA GLN A 815 8.41 -12.55 35.27
C GLN A 815 7.42 -13.71 35.04
N MET A 816 7.23 -14.12 33.79
CA MET A 816 6.39 -15.26 33.41
C MET A 816 7.10 -16.62 33.53
N GLY A 817 8.37 -16.66 33.94
CA GLY A 817 9.17 -17.88 34.00
C GLY A 817 9.57 -18.44 32.63
N ILE A 818 9.44 -17.63 31.56
CA ILE A 818 9.82 -18.00 30.20
C ILE A 818 11.32 -17.76 30.03
N LYS A 819 12.07 -18.80 29.64
CA LYS A 819 13.50 -18.69 29.38
C LYS A 819 13.77 -18.28 27.94
N ASP A 820 14.86 -17.56 27.69
CA ASP A 820 15.29 -17.25 26.32
C ASP A 820 15.44 -18.54 25.49
N GLN A 821 14.94 -18.51 24.24
CA GLN A 821 14.94 -19.63 23.29
C GLN A 821 14.14 -20.87 23.72
N SER A 822 13.31 -20.77 24.77
CA SER A 822 12.36 -21.84 25.11
C SER A 822 11.20 -21.91 24.12
N TRP A 823 10.57 -23.08 24.05
CA TRP A 823 9.33 -23.28 23.31
C TRP A 823 8.14 -22.77 24.11
N VAL A 824 7.27 -22.02 23.44
CA VAL A 824 6.05 -21.47 24.00
C VAL A 824 4.87 -21.76 23.08
N TRP A 825 3.69 -21.87 23.67
CA TRP A 825 2.43 -21.74 22.95
C TRP A 825 2.01 -20.27 22.91
N VAL A 826 1.58 -19.82 21.74
CA VAL A 826 0.94 -18.53 21.53
C VAL A 826 -0.46 -18.81 21.01
N GLU A 827 -1.47 -18.24 21.65
CA GLU A 827 -2.86 -18.57 21.38
C GLU A 827 -3.71 -17.31 21.34
N SER A 828 -4.54 -17.20 20.30
CA SER A 828 -5.59 -16.21 20.17
C SER A 828 -6.96 -16.88 20.29
N HIS A 829 -8.03 -16.09 20.25
CA HIS A 829 -9.40 -16.61 20.18
C HIS A 829 -9.67 -17.48 18.94
N ASN A 830 -8.82 -17.41 17.90
CA ASN A 830 -8.97 -18.14 16.64
C ASN A 830 -8.17 -19.46 16.61
N GLY A 831 -7.03 -19.54 17.28
CA GLY A 831 -6.16 -20.70 17.21
C GLY A 831 -4.89 -20.55 18.02
N LYS A 832 -3.96 -21.51 17.89
CA LYS A 832 -2.66 -21.48 18.56
C LYS A 832 -1.51 -21.75 17.61
N ILE A 833 -0.28 -21.42 18.02
CA ILE A 833 0.96 -21.79 17.36
C ILE A 833 1.99 -22.16 18.42
N ARG A 834 2.93 -23.04 18.07
CA ARG A 834 4.08 -23.34 18.93
C ARG A 834 5.34 -22.80 18.29
N VAL A 835 6.08 -22.00 19.04
CA VAL A 835 7.20 -21.20 18.52
C VAL A 835 8.32 -21.12 19.54
N GLN A 836 9.54 -20.81 19.07
CA GLN A 836 10.62 -20.43 19.97
C GLN A 836 10.55 -18.93 20.28
N VAL A 837 10.67 -18.60 21.56
CA VAL A 837 10.69 -17.21 22.03
C VAL A 837 12.11 -16.66 22.07
N LYS A 838 12.28 -15.36 21.84
CA LYS A 838 13.54 -14.64 22.05
C LYS A 838 13.28 -13.39 22.89
N LEU A 839 13.96 -13.30 24.02
CA LEU A 839 13.80 -12.20 24.98
C LEU A 839 14.71 -11.02 24.60
N ILE A 840 14.13 -9.82 24.52
CA ILE A 840 14.83 -8.58 24.13
C ILE A 840 14.39 -7.37 24.98
N GLU A 841 15.24 -6.35 25.09
CA GLU A 841 14.86 -5.08 25.75
C GLU A 841 14.01 -4.18 24.85
N GLY A 842 14.29 -4.19 23.54
CA GLY A 842 13.67 -3.32 22.55
C GLY A 842 12.26 -3.72 22.13
N CYS A 843 11.40 -4.03 23.09
CA CYS A 843 10.02 -4.43 22.88
C CYS A 843 9.11 -3.79 23.93
N GLN A 844 8.00 -3.19 23.50
CA GLN A 844 6.95 -2.71 24.38
C GLN A 844 6.46 -3.86 25.27
N HIS A 845 6.25 -3.56 26.57
CA HIS A 845 6.13 -4.56 27.62
C HIS A 845 5.02 -5.61 27.42
N ASN A 846 3.87 -5.21 26.86
CA ASN A 846 2.72 -6.07 26.60
C ASN A 846 2.59 -6.43 25.11
N THR A 847 3.68 -6.35 24.36
CA THR A 847 3.70 -6.70 22.94
C THR A 847 4.61 -7.90 22.70
N VAL A 848 4.18 -8.79 21.81
CA VAL A 848 5.04 -9.77 21.15
C VAL A 848 5.07 -9.51 19.66
N TRP A 849 6.20 -9.81 19.02
CA TRP A 849 6.31 -9.61 17.58
C TRP A 849 7.21 -10.63 16.90
N THR A 850 7.05 -10.81 15.60
CA THR A 850 7.94 -11.66 14.78
C THR A 850 8.21 -11.02 13.42
N TRP A 851 9.29 -11.42 12.77
CA TRP A 851 9.44 -11.19 11.34
C TRP A 851 8.46 -12.04 10.55
N ASN A 852 7.74 -11.41 9.64
CA ASN A 852 6.72 -12.01 8.80
C ASN A 852 7.33 -12.89 7.69
N ALA A 853 6.58 -13.92 7.30
CA ALA A 853 6.76 -14.69 6.07
C ALA A 853 8.07 -15.51 5.92
N ILE A 854 8.83 -15.69 7.01
CA ILE A 854 10.02 -16.56 7.03
C ILE A 854 9.61 -18.04 6.92
N GLY A 855 8.65 -18.48 7.72
CA GLY A 855 8.16 -19.87 7.70
C GLY A 855 7.56 -20.26 6.35
N LYS A 856 7.84 -21.49 5.88
CA LYS A 856 7.41 -22.05 4.60
C LYS A 856 6.75 -23.40 4.73
N GLN A 857 5.88 -23.73 3.79
CA GLN A 857 5.41 -25.10 3.66
C GLN A 857 6.57 -25.99 3.20
N SER A 858 6.71 -27.17 3.80
CA SER A 858 7.73 -28.15 3.43
C SER A 858 7.63 -28.45 1.92
N GLY A 859 8.75 -28.37 1.18
CA GLY A 859 8.82 -28.59 -0.27
C GLY A 859 8.49 -27.37 -1.16
N ALA A 860 7.94 -26.28 -0.62
CA ALA A 860 7.70 -25.06 -1.38
C ALA A 860 9.01 -24.33 -1.75
N TRP A 861 8.96 -23.42 -2.73
CA TRP A 861 10.07 -22.50 -3.06
C TRP A 861 11.38 -23.20 -3.45
N GLY A 862 11.30 -24.43 -3.97
CA GLY A 862 12.48 -25.22 -4.33
C GLY A 862 13.37 -25.58 -3.12
N LEU A 863 12.79 -25.58 -1.92
CA LEU A 863 13.47 -25.93 -0.67
C LEU A 863 13.33 -27.43 -0.37
N THR A 864 14.34 -27.98 0.30
CA THR A 864 14.27 -29.37 0.79
C THR A 864 13.21 -29.49 1.89
N PRO A 865 12.58 -30.67 2.08
CA PRO A 865 11.54 -30.85 3.08
C PRO A 865 11.94 -30.55 4.53
N ASP A 866 13.23 -30.68 4.83
CA ASP A 866 13.86 -30.45 6.14
C ASP A 866 14.45 -29.04 6.30
N ALA A 867 14.25 -28.15 5.31
CA ALA A 867 14.77 -26.78 5.37
C ALA A 867 14.33 -26.06 6.67
N PRO A 868 15.20 -25.22 7.26
CA PRO A 868 14.87 -24.46 8.47
C PRO A 868 13.57 -23.67 8.39
N GLU A 869 13.26 -23.13 7.23
CA GLU A 869 12.03 -22.38 6.99
C GLU A 869 10.78 -23.24 7.21
N ALA A 870 10.85 -24.56 6.99
CA ALA A 870 9.76 -25.49 7.19
C ALA A 870 9.74 -26.14 8.59
N THR A 871 10.91 -26.32 9.21
CA THR A 871 11.04 -27.06 10.48
C THR A 871 11.18 -26.17 11.71
N ARG A 872 11.64 -24.93 11.52
CA ARG A 872 11.92 -23.94 12.59
C ARG A 872 11.25 -22.59 12.34
N GLY A 873 10.90 -22.28 11.11
CA GLY A 873 10.14 -21.08 10.76
C GLY A 873 8.63 -21.25 11.01
N PHE A 874 7.95 -20.15 11.32
CA PHE A 874 6.50 -20.16 11.59
C PHE A 874 5.80 -18.92 11.01
N LEU A 875 4.48 -19.00 10.89
CA LEU A 875 3.62 -17.86 10.55
C LEU A 875 2.70 -17.52 11.72
N MET A 876 2.64 -16.25 12.08
CA MET A 876 1.65 -15.76 13.04
C MET A 876 0.25 -15.67 12.43
N ASN A 877 0.14 -15.71 11.09
CA ASN A 877 -1.11 -15.64 10.33
C ASN A 877 -2.14 -16.69 10.75
N HIS A 878 -1.72 -17.85 11.27
CA HIS A 878 -2.64 -18.88 11.79
C HIS A 878 -3.49 -18.40 12.97
N LEU A 879 -3.08 -17.33 13.66
CA LEU A 879 -3.80 -16.75 14.79
C LEU A 879 -4.80 -15.66 14.38
N ILE A 880 -4.75 -15.19 13.13
CA ILE A 880 -5.50 -14.02 12.66
C ILE A 880 -6.64 -14.49 11.77
N SER A 881 -7.88 -14.16 12.08
CA SER A 881 -9.05 -14.45 11.25
C SER A 881 -9.39 -13.26 10.34
N GLU A 882 -9.79 -13.50 9.10
CA GLU A 882 -10.33 -12.48 8.17
C GLU A 882 -11.72 -11.97 8.59
N LEU A 883 -12.35 -12.65 9.55
CA LEU A 883 -13.62 -12.29 10.17
C LEU A 883 -13.43 -11.95 11.65
N LEU A 884 -14.17 -10.96 12.15
CA LEU A 884 -14.19 -10.63 13.58
C LEU A 884 -14.75 -11.79 14.41
N PRO A 885 -14.41 -11.86 15.72
CA PRO A 885 -15.11 -12.74 16.66
C PRO A 885 -16.63 -12.55 16.58
N ASP A 886 -17.36 -13.66 16.67
CA ASP A 886 -18.81 -13.66 16.60
C ASP A 886 -19.40 -12.85 17.77
N LYS A 887 -20.39 -12.00 17.45
CA LYS A 887 -21.17 -11.24 18.43
C LYS A 887 -22.64 -11.59 18.27
N GLN A 888 -23.30 -11.96 19.37
CA GLN A 888 -24.67 -12.48 19.32
C GLN A 888 -25.62 -11.44 18.69
N GLY A 889 -26.41 -11.88 17.71
CA GLY A 889 -27.34 -11.00 16.98
C GLY A 889 -26.71 -10.15 15.88
N GLU A 890 -25.39 -10.24 15.69
CA GLU A 890 -24.65 -9.58 14.61
C GLU A 890 -24.34 -10.58 13.49
N ARG A 891 -24.40 -10.11 12.23
CA ARG A 891 -23.83 -10.87 11.11
C ARG A 891 -22.31 -10.92 11.24
N ARG A 892 -21.68 -11.94 10.65
CA ARG A 892 -20.22 -12.05 10.69
C ARG A 892 -19.56 -10.99 9.81
N LEU A 893 -18.84 -10.07 10.44
CA LEU A 893 -18.16 -8.94 9.79
C LEU A 893 -16.71 -9.28 9.47
N THR A 894 -16.15 -8.62 8.47
CA THR A 894 -14.71 -8.67 8.18
C THR A 894 -13.88 -8.08 9.33
N ASN A 895 -12.73 -8.69 9.61
CA ASN A 895 -11.69 -8.13 10.47
C ASN A 895 -10.89 -7.07 9.68
N SER A 896 -11.54 -5.93 9.45
CA SER A 896 -10.99 -4.82 8.68
C SER A 896 -11.41 -3.48 9.23
N ASP A 897 -10.70 -2.42 8.82
CA ASP A 897 -11.11 -1.04 9.04
C ASP A 897 -12.53 -0.81 8.47
N PRO A 898 -13.48 -0.29 9.28
CA PRO A 898 -14.88 -0.18 8.90
C PRO A 898 -15.15 0.86 7.81
N ILE A 899 -14.15 1.71 7.51
CA ILE A 899 -14.26 2.78 6.52
C ILE A 899 -13.64 2.30 5.21
N THR A 900 -12.41 1.81 5.25
CA THR A 900 -11.64 1.48 4.04
C THR A 900 -11.63 -0.01 3.68
N GLY A 901 -12.09 -0.87 4.57
CA GLY A 901 -11.95 -2.31 4.41
C GLY A 901 -10.50 -2.80 4.51
N GLN A 902 -9.58 -2.01 5.07
CA GLN A 902 -8.20 -2.49 5.24
C GLN A 902 -8.13 -3.66 6.22
N ALA A 903 -7.52 -4.78 5.82
CA ALA A 903 -7.27 -5.91 6.72
C ALA A 903 -6.53 -5.47 8.02
N ALA A 904 -7.11 -5.82 9.16
CA ALA A 904 -6.61 -5.45 10.48
C ALA A 904 -5.66 -6.51 11.05
N TRP A 905 -4.44 -6.58 10.52
CA TRP A 905 -3.44 -7.58 10.92
C TRP A 905 -2.93 -7.44 12.36
N TYR A 906 -2.99 -6.25 12.94
CA TYR A 906 -2.32 -5.89 14.18
C TYR A 906 -3.28 -5.66 15.35
N ASP A 907 -4.57 -5.92 15.15
CA ASP A 907 -5.56 -5.90 16.23
C ASP A 907 -5.45 -7.15 17.11
N LEU A 908 -4.74 -8.18 16.61
CA LEU A 908 -4.56 -9.47 17.23
C LEU A 908 -4.06 -9.35 18.69
N ARG A 909 -4.82 -9.98 19.59
CA ARG A 909 -4.41 -10.25 20.96
C ARG A 909 -4.17 -11.73 21.20
N VAL A 910 -3.17 -12.03 22.03
CA VAL A 910 -2.73 -13.39 22.32
C VAL A 910 -2.40 -13.59 23.80
N ARG A 911 -2.42 -14.85 24.22
CA ARG A 911 -1.79 -15.34 25.44
C ARG A 911 -0.56 -16.14 25.09
N VAL A 912 0.47 -16.05 25.93
CA VAL A 912 1.74 -16.77 25.76
C VAL A 912 2.03 -17.58 27.01
N TYR A 913 2.33 -18.86 26.85
CA TYR A 913 2.65 -19.76 27.97
C TYR A 913 3.71 -20.79 27.58
N PRO A 914 4.54 -21.27 28.54
CA PRO A 914 5.54 -22.29 28.27
C PRO A 914 4.94 -23.56 27.65
N ALA A 915 5.62 -24.13 26.66
CA ALA A 915 5.29 -25.47 26.16
C ALA A 915 5.65 -26.53 27.21
N ALA A 916 4.92 -27.64 27.24
CA ALA A 916 5.20 -28.73 28.17
C ALA A 916 6.53 -29.44 27.82
N PRO A 917 7.18 -30.13 28.78
CA PRO A 917 8.37 -30.92 28.49
C PRO A 917 8.15 -31.91 27.33
N GLY A 918 9.00 -31.85 26.30
CA GLY A 918 8.90 -32.67 25.09
C GLY A 918 8.07 -32.06 23.95
N GLU A 919 7.37 -30.94 24.18
CA GLU A 919 6.68 -30.19 23.14
C GLU A 919 7.65 -29.26 22.39
N GLU A 920 8.38 -29.82 21.42
CA GLU A 920 9.35 -29.10 20.60
C GLU A 920 8.97 -29.10 19.11
N GLY A 921 9.43 -28.09 18.37
CA GLY A 921 9.17 -27.92 16.93
C GLY A 921 7.99 -26.99 16.65
N VAL A 922 7.97 -26.38 15.47
CA VAL A 922 6.91 -25.44 15.09
C VAL A 922 5.57 -26.14 14.89
N TRP A 923 4.47 -25.43 15.18
CA TRP A 923 3.10 -25.89 14.94
C TRP A 923 2.22 -24.72 14.48
N PRO A 924 1.28 -24.92 13.52
CA PRO A 924 0.93 -26.17 12.82
C PRO A 924 1.95 -26.58 11.75
N THR A 925 1.88 -27.84 11.32
CA THR A 925 2.66 -28.39 10.20
C THR A 925 1.73 -28.86 9.08
N PHE A 926 2.19 -28.78 7.84
CA PHE A 926 1.42 -29.15 6.65
C PHE A 926 2.12 -30.27 5.87
N PRO A 927 1.38 -31.05 5.05
CA PRO A 927 1.99 -32.02 4.15
C PRO A 927 3.02 -31.37 3.22
N THR A 928 4.09 -32.10 2.93
CA THR A 928 5.14 -31.68 2.00
C THR A 928 4.58 -31.56 0.58
N ILE A 929 4.85 -30.42 -0.06
CA ILE A 929 4.53 -30.17 -1.46
C ILE A 929 5.39 -31.07 -2.36
N LYS A 930 4.76 -31.67 -3.37
CA LYS A 930 5.46 -32.51 -4.36
C LYS A 930 6.19 -31.63 -5.38
N PRO A 931 7.34 -32.10 -5.90
CA PRO A 931 8.00 -31.46 -7.05
C PRO A 931 7.07 -31.40 -8.27
N LEU A 932 7.21 -30.34 -9.06
CA LEU A 932 6.50 -30.20 -10.34
C LEU A 932 7.10 -31.13 -11.41
N PRO A 933 6.32 -31.49 -12.45
CA PRO A 933 6.86 -32.19 -13.61
C PRO A 933 8.05 -31.45 -14.19
N GLU A 934 9.10 -32.18 -14.54
CA GLU A 934 10.32 -31.64 -15.17
C GLU A 934 11.07 -30.59 -14.32
N GLU A 935 10.73 -30.46 -13.03
CA GLU A 935 11.47 -29.61 -12.10
C GLU A 935 12.88 -30.18 -11.88
N PRO A 936 13.94 -29.36 -12.01
CA PRO A 936 15.30 -29.83 -11.78
C PRO A 936 15.47 -30.31 -10.34
N LYS A 937 16.27 -31.36 -10.13
CA LYS A 937 16.59 -31.83 -8.78
C LYS A 937 17.21 -30.68 -7.98
N GLN A 938 16.65 -30.41 -6.82
CA GLN A 938 17.13 -29.38 -5.90
C GLN A 938 18.60 -29.64 -5.55
N PRO A 939 19.50 -28.65 -5.73
CA PRO A 939 20.92 -28.83 -5.43
C PRO A 939 21.16 -28.75 -3.91
N ASP A 940 21.99 -29.64 -3.37
CA ASP A 940 22.44 -29.58 -1.97
C ASP A 940 23.16 -28.26 -1.66
N ARG A 941 23.87 -27.74 -2.67
CA ARG A 941 24.55 -26.44 -2.62
C ARG A 941 24.35 -25.69 -3.92
N LEU A 942 23.57 -24.62 -3.87
CA LEU A 942 23.44 -23.70 -4.99
C LEU A 942 24.70 -22.83 -5.10
N ARG A 943 25.44 -22.96 -6.20
CA ARG A 943 26.62 -22.15 -6.51
C ARG A 943 26.36 -21.32 -7.76
N TYR A 944 27.08 -20.22 -7.87
CA TYR A 944 27.01 -19.31 -9.00
C TYR A 944 28.44 -18.99 -9.48
N HIS A 945 28.66 -19.10 -10.79
CA HIS A 945 29.92 -18.76 -11.47
C HIS A 945 29.62 -18.44 -12.95
N THR A 946 30.16 -17.36 -13.50
CA THR A 946 30.12 -17.11 -14.96
C THR A 946 31.28 -17.74 -15.72
N HIS A 947 32.37 -18.07 -15.03
CA HIS A 947 33.56 -18.72 -15.58
C HIS A 947 34.23 -19.59 -14.52
N ASN A 948 35.16 -20.44 -14.94
CA ASN A 948 35.99 -21.22 -14.03
C ASN A 948 36.83 -20.28 -13.15
N PRO A 949 36.73 -20.34 -11.82
CA PRO A 949 37.55 -19.52 -10.95
C PRO A 949 39.02 -19.65 -11.34
N VAL A 950 39.73 -18.53 -11.45
CA VAL A 950 41.18 -18.56 -11.68
C VAL A 950 41.80 -19.24 -10.46
N ASN A 951 42.22 -20.50 -10.64
CA ASN A 951 43.00 -21.18 -9.62
C ASN A 951 44.35 -20.48 -9.55
N LEU A 952 44.50 -19.59 -8.57
CA LEU A 952 45.82 -19.16 -8.13
C LEU A 952 46.50 -20.40 -7.53
N LYS A 953 47.12 -21.23 -8.37
CA LYS A 953 48.07 -22.23 -7.90
C LYS A 953 49.28 -21.45 -7.40
N SER A 954 49.33 -21.25 -6.09
CA SER A 954 50.53 -20.77 -5.38
C SER A 954 51.65 -21.77 -5.52
#